data_AF-A0A8C4URZ0-F1
#
_entry.id   AF-A0A8C4URZ0-F1
#
_cell.length_a   1.000
_cell.length_b   1.000
_cell.length_c   1.000
_cell.angle_alpha   90.00
_cell.angle_beta   90.00
_cell.angle_gamma   90.00
#
_symmetry.space_group_name_H-M   'P 1'
#
loop_
_entity.id
_entity.type
_entity.pdbx_description
1 polymer ?
#
loop_
_entity_poly.entity_id
_entity_poly.type
_entity_poly.pdbx_seq_one_letter_code
_entity_poly.pdbx_strand_id
1 'polypeptide(L)'
;MALPLLPGASRDRNIGKEKFHKSQHWGYCNNVAMLVGEDKPGIGGEPLPGQKLKPKYSVFPEGIGSDAPAWVAFDKQVLSFDAYFEEEVPDQNQELYRIRHCKIYFYLEDDTIQVIEPQVKNSGITQGTIVRRHRIPLPPPYENQFYTIDHFNINIEVILYARKYKIIDCDQFTKHFLRKMGVRLNPPADRPDDPYTKERQKILDNMKPLRPYERIDTLKQFLEHDGHVLRFFCVWDDPKSMFHDPRELVLHYYLSDDTIDLKEIIPVNSGRDAVPLFLRRDKLPKYAPSELYQPGAITSRTVLNVFGKLGNRDRYILDNRKTGAVHQEFYRDSDLKVGAVINVWGRKIILCDCDEFTKEYYRTKYGIEDFTPVPYKTPSPPKPKIPFPPYTGFGSEEDSLCSCMGLLPKPPQKDFKKFMEKDRSGMQSNILRFLAKLTTDSPVDKDRKFIISYFLSDDTISVFEHTQQNTGIRGGKFLERGRIKKPGQELFKSEPSEYFKAQNLFVGARVCFHGHNFLLVDADEYTFNYMEKHANEFCMADIGVILKKLKDIAKPRSQEIRQVFAATDPEHTKVIEYDPFRCGVLPHEMCRTVCKSFKLPLADDDLQALLTMFEDEHKQVEYKKFVDGLNWRENQIPAFQTIKVPLKNEGDGSGQPPFLPVKRIKYLPLLDDLFGKEE
;
A
#
# COMPACT_ATOMS: atom_id res chain seq x y z
N MET A 1 86.90 -21.90 48.59
CA MET A 1 88.19 -22.25 49.24
C MET A 1 88.62 -21.06 50.07
N ALA A 2 88.81 -21.23 51.38
CA ALA A 2 89.31 -20.15 52.23
C ALA A 2 90.84 -20.12 52.14
N LEU A 3 91.40 -18.99 51.70
CA LEU A 3 92.86 -18.80 51.70
C LEU A 3 93.34 -18.55 53.14
N PRO A 4 94.48 -19.13 53.56
CA PRO A 4 95.05 -18.84 54.87
C PRO A 4 95.49 -17.37 54.95
N LEU A 5 95.28 -16.74 56.11
CA LEU A 5 95.65 -15.33 56.38
C LEU A 5 97.16 -15.20 56.66
N LEU A 6 98.00 -15.73 55.76
CA LEU A 6 99.45 -15.59 55.81
C LEU A 6 99.89 -14.33 55.02
N PRO A 7 100.96 -13.65 55.44
CA PRO A 7 101.54 -12.55 54.66
C PRO A 7 101.83 -13.01 53.21
N GLY A 8 101.24 -12.34 52.23
CA GLY A 8 101.35 -12.68 50.79
C GLY A 8 100.12 -13.37 50.18
N ALA A 9 99.22 -13.93 50.98
CA ALA A 9 97.96 -14.55 50.50
C ALA A 9 96.76 -13.57 50.49
N SER A 10 96.97 -12.32 50.91
CA SER A 10 95.96 -11.25 50.88
C SER A 10 96.19 -10.31 49.69
N ARG A 11 95.17 -10.10 48.86
CA ARG A 11 95.19 -9.01 47.87
C ARG A 11 94.93 -7.67 48.56
N ASP A 12 95.71 -6.65 48.21
CA ASP A 12 95.49 -5.31 48.73
C ASP A 12 94.20 -4.72 48.14
N ARG A 13 93.19 -4.53 49.01
CA ARG A 13 91.87 -4.01 48.61
C ARG A 13 91.86 -2.49 48.42
N ASN A 14 92.97 -1.81 48.69
CA ASN A 14 93.06 -0.34 48.64
C ASN A 14 93.43 0.19 47.25
N ILE A 15 93.72 -0.69 46.28
CA ILE A 15 94.11 -0.30 44.91
C ILE A 15 92.89 0.29 44.20
N GLY A 16 92.95 1.58 43.85
CA GLY A 16 91.86 2.33 43.20
C GLY A 16 90.88 3.02 44.15
N LYS A 17 91.09 2.94 45.48
CA LYS A 17 90.24 3.62 46.46
C LYS A 17 90.67 5.07 46.65
N GLU A 18 89.75 6.02 46.44
CA GLU A 18 90.05 7.46 46.58
C GLU A 18 89.65 8.02 47.95
N LYS A 19 88.77 7.31 48.68
CA LYS A 19 88.21 7.78 49.97
C LYS A 19 88.73 6.92 51.13
N PHE A 20 89.48 7.54 52.04
CA PHE A 20 90.04 6.90 53.25
C PHE A 20 89.57 7.52 54.57
N HIS A 21 88.54 8.37 54.54
CA HIS A 21 88.01 9.00 55.75
C HIS A 21 87.43 7.94 56.71
N LYS A 22 87.66 8.12 58.01
CA LYS A 22 87.10 7.26 59.07
C LYS A 22 85.77 7.82 59.53
N SER A 23 84.79 6.96 59.69
CA SER A 23 83.54 7.30 60.37
C SER A 23 83.76 7.39 61.89
N GLN A 24 83.10 8.37 62.52
CA GLN A 24 83.15 8.54 63.97
C GLN A 24 82.16 7.58 64.63
N HIS A 25 82.61 6.37 64.94
CA HIS A 25 81.82 5.38 65.69
C HIS A 25 81.70 5.75 67.17
N TRP A 26 82.74 6.35 67.74
CA TRP A 26 82.78 6.82 69.12
C TRP A 26 82.58 8.33 69.15
N GLY A 27 81.77 8.80 70.09
CA GLY A 27 81.52 10.22 70.27
C GLY A 27 80.97 10.51 71.67
N TYR A 28 80.77 11.79 71.95
CA TYR A 28 80.15 12.24 73.20
C TYR A 28 78.70 12.64 72.92
N CYS A 29 77.74 12.02 73.60
CA CYS A 29 76.38 12.55 73.71
C CYS A 29 76.18 12.98 75.16
N ASN A 30 75.80 14.24 75.37
CA ASN A 30 75.62 14.82 76.72
C ASN A 30 76.83 14.58 77.65
N ASN A 31 78.05 14.81 77.14
CA ASN A 31 79.34 14.61 77.82
C ASN A 31 79.68 13.17 78.27
N VAL A 32 78.90 12.16 77.86
CA VAL A 32 79.23 10.75 78.09
C VAL A 32 79.83 10.15 76.81
N ALA A 33 81.02 9.56 76.91
CA ALA A 33 81.62 8.81 75.81
C ALA A 33 80.79 7.55 75.55
N MET A 34 80.14 7.50 74.40
CA MET A 34 79.33 6.36 73.99
C MET A 34 79.61 5.97 72.55
N LEU A 35 79.27 4.73 72.20
CA LEU A 35 79.27 4.27 70.82
C LEU A 35 78.07 4.93 70.12
N VAL A 36 78.32 6.00 69.37
CA VAL A 36 77.28 6.85 68.74
C VAL A 36 76.75 6.24 67.43
N GLY A 37 77.40 5.21 66.89
CA GLY A 37 76.89 4.56 65.68
C GLY A 37 77.46 3.17 65.40
N GLU A 38 76.69 2.14 65.77
CA GLU A 38 76.88 0.76 65.28
C GLU A 38 76.60 0.65 63.77
N ASP A 39 75.70 1.50 63.25
CA ASP A 39 75.25 1.49 61.85
C ASP A 39 76.10 2.36 60.90
N LYS A 40 77.18 3.01 61.38
CA LYS A 40 78.03 3.86 60.52
C LYS A 40 78.95 2.98 59.66
N PRO A 41 79.15 3.28 58.36
CA PRO A 41 80.02 2.47 57.50
C PRO A 41 81.48 2.58 57.93
N GLY A 42 82.33 1.65 57.47
CA GLY A 42 83.77 1.66 57.71
C GLY A 42 84.52 2.71 56.89
N ILE A 43 85.83 2.47 56.71
CA ILE A 43 86.75 3.42 56.06
C ILE A 43 86.30 3.70 54.62
N GLY A 44 86.15 4.98 54.27
CA GLY A 44 85.77 5.43 52.94
C GLY A 44 84.28 5.31 52.61
N GLY A 45 83.44 4.98 53.60
CA GLY A 45 82.00 4.80 53.41
C GLY A 45 81.58 3.39 52.99
N GLU A 46 82.52 2.44 52.91
CA GLU A 46 82.22 1.03 52.63
C GLU A 46 81.74 0.32 53.91
N PRO A 47 80.65 -0.48 53.85
CA PRO A 47 80.17 -1.23 55.00
C PRO A 47 81.22 -2.24 55.48
N LEU A 48 81.31 -2.41 56.80
CA LEU A 48 82.22 -3.39 57.39
C LEU A 48 81.78 -4.82 57.01
N PRO A 49 82.70 -5.78 56.84
CA PRO A 49 82.34 -7.18 56.59
C PRO A 49 81.38 -7.72 57.66
N GLY A 50 80.16 -8.09 57.26
CA GLY A 50 79.10 -8.56 58.16
C GLY A 50 78.13 -7.48 58.68
N GLN A 51 78.37 -6.19 58.37
CA GLN A 51 77.48 -5.10 58.74
C GLN A 51 76.28 -5.01 57.80
N LYS A 52 75.07 -5.18 58.35
CA LYS A 52 73.81 -4.98 57.62
C LYS A 52 73.31 -3.56 57.88
N LEU A 53 73.52 -2.66 56.92
CA LEU A 53 72.95 -1.31 57.00
C LEU A 53 71.42 -1.41 56.89
N LYS A 54 70.70 -0.85 57.86
CA LYS A 54 69.23 -0.73 57.78
C LYS A 54 68.90 0.38 56.79
N PRO A 55 68.16 0.10 55.72
CA PRO A 55 67.86 1.12 54.72
C PRO A 55 66.92 2.16 55.33
N LYS A 56 67.22 3.44 55.09
CA LYS A 56 66.37 4.56 55.54
C LYS A 56 65.15 4.79 54.65
N TYR A 57 65.18 4.24 53.44
CA TYR A 57 64.16 4.36 52.40
C TYR A 57 63.88 2.98 51.82
N SER A 58 62.77 2.83 51.09
CA SER A 58 62.49 1.62 50.33
C SER A 58 63.63 1.35 49.32
N VAL A 59 64.04 0.08 49.25
CA VAL A 59 65.08 -0.38 48.32
C VAL A 59 64.41 -1.10 47.18
N PHE A 60 64.65 -0.64 45.96
CA PHE A 60 64.11 -1.23 44.74
C PHE A 60 65.18 -2.08 44.06
N PRO A 61 64.84 -3.25 43.49
CA PRO A 61 65.80 -4.05 42.73
C PRO A 61 66.31 -3.28 41.51
N GLU A 62 67.62 -3.26 41.31
CA GLU A 62 68.26 -2.64 40.15
C GLU A 62 67.84 -3.39 38.87
N GLY A 63 67.11 -2.70 37.99
CA GLY A 63 66.72 -3.21 36.68
C GLY A 63 67.77 -2.90 35.61
N ILE A 64 67.64 -3.52 34.44
CA ILE A 64 68.41 -3.12 33.25
C ILE A 64 67.83 -1.79 32.75
N GLY A 65 68.43 -0.66 33.13
CA GLY A 65 67.94 0.69 32.83
C GLY A 65 68.75 1.82 33.48
N SER A 66 68.26 3.05 33.40
CA SER A 66 68.92 4.23 33.99
C SER A 66 68.76 4.28 35.52
N ASP A 67 69.85 4.48 36.25
CA ASP A 67 69.91 4.73 37.71
C ASP A 67 69.35 6.12 38.09
N ALA A 68 68.10 6.39 37.72
CA ALA A 68 67.42 7.61 38.12
C ALA A 68 67.05 7.55 39.61
N PRO A 69 67.18 8.66 40.37
CA PRO A 69 66.72 8.72 41.76
C PRO A 69 65.24 8.36 41.91
N ALA A 70 64.84 7.78 43.05
CA ALA A 70 63.48 7.30 43.29
C ALA A 70 62.39 8.37 43.07
N TRP A 71 62.64 9.62 43.46
CA TRP A 71 61.70 10.73 43.27
C TRP A 71 61.46 11.10 41.80
N VAL A 72 62.38 10.78 40.89
CA VAL A 72 62.20 10.92 39.43
C VAL A 72 61.59 9.66 38.85
N ALA A 73 62.12 8.50 39.24
CA ALA A 73 61.72 7.21 38.68
C ALA A 73 60.26 6.85 38.97
N PHE A 74 59.75 7.27 40.13
CA PHE A 74 58.41 6.95 40.60
C PHE A 74 57.51 8.18 40.77
N ASP A 75 57.81 9.30 40.10
CA ASP A 75 56.95 10.49 40.10
C ASP A 75 55.51 10.10 39.75
N LYS A 76 54.57 10.55 40.59
CA LYS A 76 53.11 10.28 40.47
C LYS A 76 52.69 8.81 40.57
N GLN A 77 53.61 7.89 40.84
CA GLN A 77 53.26 6.49 41.08
C GLN A 77 52.94 6.31 42.57
N VAL A 78 51.70 5.91 42.84
CA VAL A 78 51.19 5.79 44.22
C VAL A 78 50.58 4.42 44.40
N LEU A 79 50.95 3.74 45.47
CA LEU A 79 50.31 2.50 45.85
C LEU A 79 49.03 2.80 46.64
N SER A 80 47.90 2.27 46.21
CA SER A 80 46.62 2.33 46.90
C SER A 80 46.22 0.98 47.51
N PHE A 81 45.90 0.99 48.80
CA PHE A 81 45.39 -0.13 49.57
C PHE A 81 44.02 0.23 50.15
N ASP A 82 43.05 -0.67 49.97
CA ASP A 82 41.75 -0.59 50.63
C ASP A 82 41.89 -1.19 52.03
N ALA A 83 41.52 -0.43 53.06
CA ALA A 83 41.63 -0.83 54.45
C ALA A 83 40.37 -0.45 55.24
N TYR A 84 40.25 -0.99 56.45
CA TYR A 84 39.27 -0.51 57.42
C TYR A 84 39.87 -0.49 58.82
N PHE A 85 39.24 0.26 59.71
CA PHE A 85 39.49 0.19 61.15
C PHE A 85 38.16 0.14 61.90
N GLU A 86 38.19 -0.47 63.08
CA GLU A 86 37.04 -0.57 63.98
C GLU A 86 37.10 0.58 64.99
N GLU A 87 35.97 1.27 65.16
CA GLU A 87 35.78 2.35 66.12
C GLU A 87 34.72 1.92 67.13
N GLU A 88 35.08 1.86 68.42
CA GLU A 88 34.16 1.52 69.50
C GLU A 88 33.20 2.69 69.77
N VAL A 89 31.89 2.40 69.82
CA VAL A 89 30.85 3.42 70.06
C VAL A 89 30.34 3.27 71.50
N PRO A 90 30.45 4.31 72.35
CA PRO A 90 30.10 4.19 73.77
C PRO A 90 28.60 4.14 74.06
N ASP A 91 27.73 4.57 73.13
CA ASP A 91 26.27 4.66 73.34
C ASP A 91 25.54 3.46 72.71
N GLN A 92 25.13 2.51 73.56
CA GLN A 92 24.64 1.18 73.17
C GLN A 92 23.28 1.16 72.45
N ASN A 93 22.57 2.28 72.38
CA ASN A 93 21.20 2.32 71.83
C ASN A 93 21.14 2.18 70.29
N GLN A 94 22.26 2.30 69.58
CA GLN A 94 22.32 2.18 68.12
C GLN A 94 23.27 1.07 67.67
N GLU A 95 24.53 1.06 68.13
CA GLU A 95 25.55 0.05 67.78
C GLU A 95 26.58 -0.17 68.90
N LEU A 96 27.26 -1.33 68.90
CA LEU A 96 28.41 -1.63 69.79
C LEU A 96 29.76 -1.16 69.20
N TYR A 97 29.92 -1.26 67.88
CA TYR A 97 31.11 -0.87 67.16
C TYR A 97 30.73 -0.43 65.74
N ARG A 98 31.56 0.42 65.14
CA ARG A 98 31.41 0.88 63.75
C ARG A 98 32.66 0.53 62.94
N ILE A 99 32.43 0.10 61.70
CA ILE A 99 33.49 -0.16 60.74
C ILE A 99 33.65 1.06 59.84
N ARG A 100 34.87 1.62 59.77
CA ARG A 100 35.19 2.75 58.88
C ARG A 100 36.16 2.32 57.80
N HIS A 101 35.67 2.34 56.56
CA HIS A 101 36.49 2.04 55.40
C HIS A 101 37.37 3.23 55.03
N CYS A 102 38.61 2.98 54.66
CA CYS A 102 39.57 3.99 54.26
C CYS A 102 40.50 3.48 53.16
N LYS A 103 41.13 4.39 52.44
CA LYS A 103 42.20 4.11 51.49
C LYS A 103 43.53 4.59 52.07
N ILE A 104 44.51 3.71 52.09
CA ILE A 104 45.89 4.02 52.43
C ILE A 104 46.66 4.21 51.12
N TYR A 105 47.24 5.38 50.94
CA TYR A 105 48.12 5.71 49.83
C TYR A 105 49.57 5.71 50.32
N PHE A 106 50.42 4.99 49.62
CA PHE A 106 51.87 4.97 49.82
C PHE A 106 52.55 5.55 48.59
N TYR A 107 53.24 6.67 48.76
CA TYR A 107 53.91 7.40 47.67
C TYR A 107 55.32 6.85 47.48
N LEU A 108 55.60 6.32 46.29
CA LEU A 108 56.88 5.68 45.98
C LEU A 108 58.04 6.66 45.82
N GLU A 109 57.73 7.94 45.59
CA GLU A 109 58.73 9.01 45.41
C GLU A 109 59.52 9.32 46.69
N ASP A 110 58.89 9.21 47.86
CA ASP A 110 59.44 9.68 49.14
C ASP A 110 59.06 8.83 50.38
N ASP A 111 58.46 7.65 50.18
CA ASP A 111 57.95 6.76 51.24
C ASP A 111 56.96 7.44 52.20
N THR A 112 56.18 8.41 51.71
CA THR A 112 55.13 9.04 52.52
C THR A 112 53.82 8.26 52.45
N ILE A 113 53.04 8.35 53.53
CA ILE A 113 51.76 7.69 53.66
C ILE A 113 50.66 8.73 53.86
N GLN A 114 49.52 8.51 53.20
CA GLN A 114 48.29 9.29 53.41
C GLN A 114 47.12 8.33 53.61
N VAL A 115 46.24 8.62 54.57
CA VAL A 115 45.04 7.82 54.83
C VAL A 115 43.81 8.69 54.58
N ILE A 116 42.93 8.25 53.69
CA ILE A 116 41.72 8.98 53.30
C ILE A 116 40.50 8.09 53.44
N GLU A 117 39.50 8.56 54.16
CA GLU A 117 38.18 7.96 54.20
C GLU A 117 37.33 8.51 53.04
N PRO A 118 36.77 7.64 52.18
CA PRO A 118 35.91 8.07 51.09
C PRO A 118 34.61 8.67 51.64
N GLN A 119 34.09 9.69 50.94
CA GLN A 119 32.84 10.34 51.32
C GLN A 119 31.64 9.47 50.94
N VAL A 120 30.80 9.15 51.93
CA VAL A 120 29.56 8.39 51.81
C VAL A 120 28.39 9.31 52.13
N LYS A 121 27.45 9.42 51.18
CA LYS A 121 26.25 10.26 51.36
C LYS A 121 25.47 9.82 52.59
N ASN A 122 25.02 10.79 53.40
CA ASN A 122 24.23 10.56 54.61
C ASN A 122 24.93 9.73 55.70
N SER A 123 26.27 9.68 55.72
CA SER A 123 27.05 8.98 56.76
C SER A 123 26.93 9.65 58.14
N GLY A 124 26.74 10.98 58.17
CA GLY A 124 26.59 11.74 59.42
C GLY A 124 27.89 12.00 60.20
N ILE A 125 29.01 11.39 59.79
CA ILE A 125 30.35 11.63 60.34
C ILE A 125 31.17 12.53 59.40
N THR A 126 32.16 13.24 59.94
CA THR A 126 33.11 14.00 59.12
C THR A 126 34.07 13.04 58.42
N GLN A 127 34.05 13.04 57.09
CA GLN A 127 34.84 12.14 56.23
C GLN A 127 35.87 12.92 55.41
N GLY A 128 36.93 12.24 54.98
CA GLY A 128 38.02 12.82 54.19
C GLY A 128 39.39 12.35 54.68
N THR A 129 40.39 13.22 54.64
CA THR A 129 41.76 12.88 55.03
C THR A 129 41.87 12.65 56.54
N ILE A 130 42.13 11.40 56.95
CA ILE A 130 42.39 11.02 58.35
C ILE A 130 43.86 11.34 58.70
N VAL A 131 44.80 10.93 57.85
CA VAL A 131 46.22 11.17 58.03
C VAL A 131 46.74 11.93 56.81
N ARG A 132 47.30 13.12 57.03
CA ARG A 132 47.93 13.94 55.97
C ARG A 132 49.20 13.25 55.47
N ARG A 133 49.56 13.51 54.21
CA ARG A 133 50.75 12.93 53.56
C ARG A 133 52.04 13.33 54.29
N HIS A 134 52.73 12.36 54.89
CA HIS A 134 54.09 12.48 55.42
C HIS A 134 54.62 11.07 55.78
N ARG A 135 55.88 10.96 56.22
CA ARG A 135 56.49 9.69 56.61
C ARG A 135 56.09 9.31 58.03
N ILE A 136 55.50 8.13 58.20
CA ILE A 136 54.99 7.67 59.50
C ILE A 136 56.03 6.75 60.18
N PRO A 137 56.42 7.02 61.43
CA PRO A 137 57.33 6.14 62.17
C PRO A 137 56.64 4.83 62.58
N LEU A 138 57.43 3.78 62.74
CA LEU A 138 56.98 2.50 63.30
C LEU A 138 56.58 2.66 64.77
N PRO A 139 55.66 1.81 65.28
CA PRO A 139 55.26 1.85 66.68
C PRO A 139 56.43 1.50 67.63
N PRO A 140 56.34 1.86 68.93
CA PRO A 140 57.32 1.49 69.94
C PRO A 140 57.57 -0.03 69.93
N PRO A 141 58.82 -0.52 69.96
CA PRO A 141 60.09 0.15 70.34
C PRO A 141 60.91 0.75 69.18
N TYR A 142 60.39 0.79 67.94
CA TYR A 142 61.17 1.15 66.75
C TYR A 142 60.87 2.56 66.20
N GLU A 143 60.64 3.54 67.06
CA GLU A 143 60.22 4.91 66.68
C GLU A 143 61.21 5.64 65.75
N ASN A 144 62.47 5.22 65.73
CA ASN A 144 63.52 5.78 64.86
C ASN A 144 63.46 5.26 63.40
N GLN A 145 62.55 4.33 63.08
CA GLN A 145 62.39 3.73 61.76
C GLN A 145 61.01 4.09 61.19
N PHE A 146 60.93 4.13 59.86
CA PHE A 146 59.70 4.49 59.14
C PHE A 146 59.12 3.27 58.42
N TYR A 147 57.82 3.33 58.14
CA TYR A 147 57.18 2.34 57.29
C TYR A 147 57.77 2.35 55.88
N THR A 148 58.18 1.17 55.42
CA THR A 148 58.59 0.91 54.03
C THR A 148 57.53 0.05 53.33
N ILE A 149 57.66 -0.09 52.01
CA ILE A 149 56.78 -0.90 51.16
C ILE A 149 56.62 -2.33 51.68
N ASP A 150 57.69 -2.92 52.23
CA ASP A 150 57.71 -4.31 52.71
C ASP A 150 56.73 -4.56 53.88
N HIS A 151 56.31 -3.51 54.59
CA HIS A 151 55.37 -3.60 55.70
C HIS A 151 53.91 -3.68 55.23
N PHE A 152 53.65 -3.48 53.93
CA PHE A 152 52.31 -3.50 53.35
C PHE A 152 52.06 -4.79 52.57
N ASN A 153 51.07 -5.57 52.99
CA ASN A 153 50.51 -6.69 52.22
C ASN A 153 49.02 -6.81 52.53
N ILE A 154 48.30 -7.54 51.70
CA ILE A 154 46.88 -7.84 51.89
C ILE A 154 46.70 -8.68 53.17
N ASN A 155 45.64 -8.39 53.94
CA ASN A 155 45.29 -9.05 55.20
C ASN A 155 46.36 -8.89 56.31
N ILE A 156 47.19 -7.86 56.23
CA ILE A 156 48.10 -7.44 57.31
C ILE A 156 47.50 -6.24 58.04
N GLU A 157 47.71 -6.19 59.35
CA GLU A 157 47.37 -5.06 60.21
C GLU A 157 48.54 -4.08 60.29
N VAL A 158 48.27 -2.80 59.98
CA VAL A 158 49.24 -1.71 60.03
C VAL A 158 48.82 -0.73 61.13
N ILE A 159 49.76 -0.37 62.01
CA ILE A 159 49.50 0.53 63.13
C ILE A 159 49.96 1.94 62.77
N LEU A 160 49.02 2.84 62.46
CA LEU A 160 49.32 4.24 62.17
C LEU A 160 48.75 5.11 63.29
N TYR A 161 49.60 5.82 64.01
CA TYR A 161 49.21 6.69 65.14
C TYR A 161 48.29 6.01 66.16
N ALA A 162 48.71 4.84 66.65
CA ALA A 162 47.98 4.03 67.63
C ALA A 162 46.61 3.49 67.15
N ARG A 163 46.25 3.65 65.88
CA ARG A 163 45.08 3.00 65.26
C ARG A 163 45.52 1.83 64.41
N LYS A 164 44.79 0.71 64.54
CA LYS A 164 45.02 -0.51 63.77
C LYS A 164 44.18 -0.45 62.49
N TYR A 165 44.84 -0.47 61.34
CA TYR A 165 44.19 -0.54 60.04
C TYR A 165 44.41 -1.93 59.46
N LYS A 166 43.34 -2.61 59.08
CA LYS A 166 43.42 -3.90 58.40
C LYS A 166 43.27 -3.70 56.91
N ILE A 167 44.29 -4.10 56.15
CA ILE A 167 44.30 -4.02 54.69
C ILE A 167 43.46 -5.17 54.13
N ILE A 168 42.43 -4.85 53.36
CA ILE A 168 41.46 -5.79 52.80
C ILE A 168 41.89 -6.22 51.41
N ASP A 169 42.19 -5.24 50.57
CA ASP A 169 42.53 -5.42 49.16
C ASP A 169 43.44 -4.28 48.70
N CYS A 170 43.96 -4.38 47.49
CA CYS A 170 44.74 -3.32 46.87
C CYS A 170 44.39 -3.16 45.39
N ASP A 171 44.67 -1.97 44.86
CA ASP A 171 44.37 -1.62 43.47
C ASP A 171 45.11 -2.51 42.45
N GLN A 172 44.62 -2.56 41.21
CA GLN A 172 45.25 -3.38 40.17
C GLN A 172 46.70 -2.96 39.91
N PHE A 173 47.00 -1.66 39.95
CA PHE A 173 48.37 -1.15 39.80
C PHE A 173 49.30 -1.70 40.89
N THR A 174 48.87 -1.64 42.15
CA THR A 174 49.68 -2.09 43.28
C THR A 174 49.90 -3.59 43.26
N LYS A 175 48.89 -4.36 42.84
CA LYS A 175 49.01 -5.81 42.63
C LYS A 175 50.14 -6.15 41.66
N HIS A 176 50.19 -5.44 40.53
CA HIS A 176 51.22 -5.66 39.52
C HIS A 176 52.59 -5.18 39.99
N PHE A 177 52.65 -4.01 40.63
CA PHE A 177 53.88 -3.42 41.13
C PHE A 177 54.55 -4.31 42.19
N LEU A 178 53.80 -4.74 43.20
CA LEU A 178 54.30 -5.61 44.26
C LEU A 178 54.71 -6.98 43.72
N ARG A 179 53.96 -7.54 42.77
CA ARG A 179 54.34 -8.78 42.07
C ARG A 179 55.64 -8.62 41.27
N LYS A 180 55.84 -7.48 40.61
CA LYS A 180 57.08 -7.15 39.87
C LYS A 180 58.27 -6.97 40.81
N MET A 181 58.05 -6.42 42.00
CA MET A 181 59.05 -6.35 43.07
C MET A 181 59.36 -7.71 43.72
N GLY A 182 58.62 -8.77 43.39
CA GLY A 182 58.83 -10.12 43.94
C GLY A 182 58.06 -10.40 45.24
N VAL A 183 57.17 -9.49 45.67
CA VAL A 183 56.30 -9.69 46.84
C VAL A 183 55.14 -10.62 46.48
N ARG A 184 54.95 -11.68 47.27
CA ARG A 184 53.79 -12.57 47.15
C ARG A 184 52.61 -11.98 47.92
N LEU A 185 51.58 -11.58 47.18
CA LEU A 185 50.36 -11.02 47.75
C LEU A 185 49.46 -12.10 48.33
N ASN A 186 48.88 -11.82 49.49
CA ASN A 186 47.85 -12.66 50.10
C ASN A 186 46.52 -12.54 49.34
N PRO A 187 45.60 -13.53 49.46
CA PRO A 187 44.27 -13.40 48.88
C PRO A 187 43.50 -12.22 49.50
N PRO A 188 42.63 -11.53 48.73
CA PRO A 188 41.81 -10.44 49.24
C PRO A 188 40.91 -10.92 50.38
N ALA A 189 40.77 -10.10 51.42
CA ALA A 189 39.84 -10.35 52.51
C ALA A 189 38.44 -9.83 52.16
N ASP A 190 37.42 -10.38 52.80
CA ASP A 190 36.06 -9.85 52.65
C ASP A 190 35.93 -8.50 53.34
N ARG A 191 35.19 -7.58 52.71
CA ARG A 191 34.83 -6.30 53.32
C ARG A 191 33.76 -6.57 54.39
N PRO A 192 34.01 -6.30 55.67
CA PRO A 192 33.02 -6.56 56.69
C PRO A 192 31.88 -5.55 56.58
N ASP A 193 30.63 -6.05 56.67
CA ASP A 193 29.45 -5.21 56.65
C ASP A 193 29.28 -4.48 57.98
N ASP A 194 29.08 -3.16 57.90
CA ASP A 194 28.71 -2.33 59.04
C ASP A 194 27.23 -2.56 59.41
N PRO A 195 26.90 -2.97 60.66
CA PRO A 195 25.53 -3.20 61.11
C PRO A 195 24.58 -2.02 60.83
N TYR A 196 25.05 -0.79 61.06
CA TYR A 196 24.29 0.44 60.81
C TYR A 196 23.86 0.57 59.36
N THR A 197 24.83 0.42 58.45
CA THR A 197 24.63 0.59 57.02
C THR A 197 23.62 -0.42 56.50
N LYS A 198 23.64 -1.66 57.02
CA LYS A 198 22.70 -2.73 56.67
C LYS A 198 21.27 -2.43 57.14
N GLU A 199 21.09 -1.94 58.36
CA GLU A 199 19.76 -1.57 58.86
C GLU A 199 19.17 -0.38 58.10
N ARG A 200 20.01 0.63 57.81
CA ARG A 200 19.59 1.80 57.04
C ARG A 200 19.19 1.45 55.61
N GLN A 201 19.92 0.56 54.94
CA GLN A 201 19.55 0.05 53.61
C GLN A 201 18.19 -0.66 53.65
N LYS A 202 17.96 -1.55 54.62
CA LYS A 202 16.65 -2.18 54.80
C LYS A 202 15.52 -1.16 54.99
N ILE A 203 15.75 -0.07 55.71
CA ILE A 203 14.75 1.00 55.87
C ILE A 203 14.47 1.69 54.54
N LEU A 204 15.51 2.04 53.77
CA LEU A 204 15.38 2.69 52.47
C LEU A 204 14.68 1.79 51.43
N ASP A 205 15.04 0.52 51.37
CA ASP A 205 14.42 -0.45 50.45
C ASP A 205 12.93 -0.66 50.77
N ASN A 206 12.57 -0.56 52.05
CA ASN A 206 11.18 -0.63 52.49
C ASN A 206 10.42 0.70 52.35
N MET A 207 11.10 1.83 52.09
CA MET A 207 10.44 3.10 51.82
C MET A 207 9.82 3.09 50.42
N LYS A 208 8.51 2.82 50.36
CA LYS A 208 7.72 3.05 49.15
C LYS A 208 7.59 4.56 48.89
N PRO A 209 7.67 5.01 47.62
CA PRO A 209 7.49 6.42 47.29
C PRO A 209 6.11 6.90 47.75
N LEU A 210 6.07 8.03 48.45
CA LEU A 210 4.83 8.64 48.97
C LEU A 210 3.84 9.01 47.86
N ARG A 211 4.31 9.14 46.61
CA ARG A 211 3.50 9.31 45.39
C ARG A 211 4.11 8.49 44.25
N PRO A 212 3.56 7.31 43.92
CA PRO A 212 3.92 6.64 42.66
C PRO A 212 3.31 7.44 41.51
N TYR A 213 4.12 8.07 40.67
CA TYR A 213 3.67 8.59 39.38
C TYR A 213 3.67 7.44 38.37
N GLU A 214 2.49 7.00 37.95
CA GLU A 214 2.35 6.16 36.77
C GLU A 214 2.46 7.09 35.56
N ARG A 215 3.54 6.94 34.77
CA ARG A 215 3.70 7.69 33.53
C ARG A 215 2.78 7.08 32.48
N ILE A 216 1.65 7.73 32.21
CA ILE A 216 0.74 7.36 31.13
C ILE A 216 1.18 8.16 29.90
N ASP A 217 1.75 7.50 28.89
CA ASP A 217 2.19 8.15 27.65
C ASP A 217 0.99 8.41 26.71
N THR A 218 0.12 9.35 27.10
CA THR A 218 -1.01 9.81 26.27
C THR A 218 -0.56 10.53 24.99
N LEU A 219 0.63 11.14 25.02
CA LEU A 219 1.16 11.93 23.91
C LEU A 219 1.52 11.06 22.69
N LYS A 220 1.92 9.80 22.90
CA LYS A 220 2.34 8.91 21.80
C LYS A 220 1.19 8.66 20.84
N GLN A 221 0.04 8.25 21.37
CA GLN A 221 -1.17 7.98 20.57
C GLN A 221 -1.63 9.22 19.80
N PHE A 222 -1.57 10.39 20.45
CA PHE A 222 -1.90 11.65 19.80
C PHE A 222 -0.99 11.94 18.60
N LEU A 223 0.34 11.80 18.76
CA LEU A 223 1.29 12.09 17.67
C LEU A 223 1.19 11.13 16.49
N GLU A 224 0.88 9.85 16.73
CA GLU A 224 0.76 8.83 15.67
C GLU A 224 -0.52 8.97 14.85
N HIS A 225 -1.58 9.52 15.45
CA HIS A 225 -2.92 9.54 14.87
C HIS A 225 -3.56 10.94 14.85
N ASP A 226 -2.75 12.00 14.88
CA ASP A 226 -3.23 13.36 14.77
C ASP A 226 -3.92 13.58 13.41
N GLY A 227 -5.09 14.21 13.42
CA GLY A 227 -5.91 14.40 12.22
C GLY A 227 -6.58 13.15 11.63
N HIS A 228 -6.33 11.93 12.13
CA HIS A 228 -7.00 10.72 11.66
C HIS A 228 -8.35 10.53 12.35
N VAL A 229 -9.42 10.55 11.55
CA VAL A 229 -10.80 10.45 12.03
C VAL A 229 -11.56 9.43 11.19
N LEU A 230 -12.17 8.43 11.84
CA LEU A 230 -13.01 7.47 11.16
C LEU A 230 -14.45 7.97 11.11
N ARG A 231 -14.99 8.17 9.90
CA ARG A 231 -16.35 8.64 9.65
C ARG A 231 -17.28 7.49 9.22
N PHE A 232 -18.40 7.34 9.91
CA PHE A 232 -19.46 6.39 9.60
C PHE A 232 -20.80 7.08 9.38
N PHE A 233 -21.56 6.60 8.40
CA PHE A 233 -22.94 6.99 8.16
C PHE A 233 -23.86 6.02 8.89
N CYS A 234 -24.71 6.57 9.73
CA CYS A 234 -25.48 5.81 10.70
C CYS A 234 -26.95 6.18 10.63
N VAL A 235 -27.80 5.25 11.03
CA VAL A 235 -29.24 5.49 11.14
C VAL A 235 -29.71 5.09 12.52
N TRP A 236 -30.46 6.00 13.13
CA TRP A 236 -31.20 5.72 14.34
C TRP A 236 -32.68 5.57 14.00
N ASP A 237 -33.14 4.33 14.04
CA ASP A 237 -34.56 3.99 13.96
C ASP A 237 -35.06 3.61 15.37
N ASP A 238 -36.08 4.31 15.85
CA ASP A 238 -36.71 4.03 17.13
C ASP A 238 -38.04 3.31 16.91
N PRO A 239 -38.07 1.97 16.98
CA PRO A 239 -39.31 1.21 16.75
C PRO A 239 -40.35 1.42 17.86
N LYS A 240 -39.96 2.01 19.00
CA LYS A 240 -40.88 2.29 20.12
C LYS A 240 -41.57 3.64 19.98
N SER A 241 -41.06 4.52 19.12
CA SER A 241 -41.69 5.81 18.83
C SER A 241 -42.98 5.58 18.02
N MET A 242 -44.08 6.21 18.43
CA MET A 242 -45.34 6.18 17.66
C MET A 242 -45.20 6.85 16.29
N PHE A 243 -44.21 7.74 16.15
CA PHE A 243 -43.84 8.38 14.90
C PHE A 243 -42.57 7.71 14.38
N HIS A 244 -42.71 6.91 13.32
CA HIS A 244 -41.58 6.25 12.65
C HIS A 244 -40.86 7.27 11.76
N ASP A 245 -39.77 7.83 12.26
CA ASP A 245 -39.00 8.88 11.61
C ASP A 245 -37.49 8.59 11.77
N PRO A 246 -36.91 7.76 10.89
CA PRO A 246 -35.52 7.34 10.99
C PRO A 246 -34.60 8.55 10.85
N ARG A 247 -33.67 8.70 11.81
CA ARG A 247 -32.73 9.82 11.82
C ARG A 247 -31.40 9.43 11.22
N GLU A 248 -30.93 10.21 10.26
CA GLU A 248 -29.61 10.06 9.67
C GLU A 248 -28.57 10.77 10.54
N LEU A 249 -27.54 10.03 10.92
CA LEU A 249 -26.48 10.49 11.80
C LEU A 249 -25.11 10.23 11.16
N VAL A 250 -24.13 11.06 11.48
CA VAL A 250 -22.71 10.86 11.15
C VAL A 250 -21.96 10.66 12.45
N LEU A 251 -21.26 9.54 12.57
CA LEU A 251 -20.38 9.22 13.69
C LEU A 251 -18.93 9.51 13.29
N HIS A 252 -18.22 10.32 14.07
CA HIS A 252 -16.76 10.41 13.96
C HIS A 252 -16.09 9.73 15.16
N TYR A 253 -15.13 8.85 14.87
CA TYR A 253 -14.25 8.23 15.85
C TYR A 253 -12.83 8.80 15.71
N TYR A 254 -12.32 9.42 16.76
CA TYR A 254 -11.01 10.04 16.78
C TYR A 254 -9.96 9.05 17.27
N LEU A 255 -8.99 8.70 16.42
CA LEU A 255 -7.95 7.72 16.74
C LEU A 255 -6.90 8.25 17.74
N SER A 256 -6.79 9.57 17.86
CA SER A 256 -5.83 10.23 18.75
C SER A 256 -6.17 10.08 20.24
N ASP A 257 -7.44 9.92 20.59
CA ASP A 257 -7.91 9.83 21.99
C ASP A 257 -9.01 8.79 22.25
N ASP A 258 -9.41 8.02 21.24
CA ASP A 258 -10.50 7.03 21.27
C ASP A 258 -11.85 7.65 21.72
N THR A 259 -12.14 8.85 21.24
CA THR A 259 -13.41 9.54 21.50
C THR A 259 -14.35 9.48 20.30
N ILE A 260 -15.65 9.57 20.57
CA ILE A 260 -16.71 9.54 19.56
C ILE A 260 -17.53 10.83 19.61
N ASP A 261 -17.78 11.43 18.45
CA ASP A 261 -18.82 12.44 18.27
C ASP A 261 -19.97 11.90 17.40
N LEU A 262 -21.16 12.49 17.54
CA LEU A 262 -22.30 12.21 16.65
C LEU A 262 -22.93 13.51 16.19
N LYS A 263 -23.21 13.60 14.88
CA LYS A 263 -23.89 14.74 14.24
C LYS A 263 -25.14 14.25 13.54
N GLU A 264 -26.23 14.98 13.67
CA GLU A 264 -27.48 14.69 12.94
C GLU A 264 -27.47 15.37 11.58
N ILE A 265 -27.77 14.63 10.51
CA ILE A 265 -27.98 15.19 9.18
C ILE A 265 -29.44 15.63 9.09
N ILE A 266 -29.66 16.94 9.12
CA ILE A 266 -30.99 17.53 9.04
C ILE A 266 -31.25 17.95 7.58
N PRO A 267 -32.23 17.36 6.89
CA PRO A 267 -32.57 17.77 5.53
C PRO A 267 -33.21 19.16 5.52
N VAL A 268 -33.10 19.85 4.39
CA VAL A 268 -33.72 21.16 4.21
C VAL A 268 -35.24 21.02 4.39
N ASN A 269 -35.85 21.93 5.15
CA ASN A 269 -37.28 21.92 5.50
C ASN A 269 -37.74 20.74 6.38
N SER A 270 -36.84 20.13 7.18
CA SER A 270 -37.19 19.01 8.09
C SER A 270 -38.11 19.39 9.27
N GLY A 271 -38.29 20.68 9.57
CA GLY A 271 -39.04 21.15 10.74
C GLY A 271 -38.36 20.88 12.10
N ARG A 272 -37.17 20.26 12.11
CA ARG A 272 -36.33 20.05 13.30
C ARG A 272 -35.39 21.22 13.53
N ASP A 273 -35.08 21.50 14.80
CA ASP A 273 -34.11 22.53 15.16
C ASP A 273 -32.68 22.12 14.78
N ALA A 274 -31.90 23.08 14.28
CA ALA A 274 -30.56 22.85 13.75
C ALA A 274 -29.52 22.80 14.88
N VAL A 275 -29.51 21.70 15.63
CA VAL A 275 -28.49 21.46 16.66
C VAL A 275 -27.22 20.91 15.99
N PRO A 276 -26.03 21.50 16.21
CA PRO A 276 -24.81 21.12 15.48
C PRO A 276 -24.25 19.75 15.88
N LEU A 277 -24.57 19.25 17.08
CA LEU A 277 -24.09 17.98 17.62
C LEU A 277 -25.24 17.22 18.28
N PHE A 278 -25.37 15.94 17.94
CA PHE A 278 -26.28 15.01 18.60
C PHE A 278 -25.64 14.44 19.88
N LEU A 279 -24.33 14.13 19.84
CA LEU A 279 -23.51 13.76 20.99
C LEU A 279 -22.23 14.59 20.97
N ARG A 280 -21.88 15.19 22.11
CA ARG A 280 -20.59 15.86 22.28
C ARG A 280 -19.46 14.82 22.26
N ARG A 281 -18.33 15.18 21.65
CA ARG A 281 -17.10 14.37 21.67
C ARG A 281 -16.76 13.92 23.11
N ASP A 282 -16.83 12.62 23.34
CA ASP A 282 -16.49 11.98 24.61
C ASP A 282 -16.19 10.49 24.39
N LYS A 283 -15.62 9.81 25.39
CA LYS A 283 -15.44 8.36 25.34
C LYS A 283 -16.77 7.68 25.57
N LEU A 284 -17.23 6.92 24.57
CA LEU A 284 -18.54 6.26 24.64
C LEU A 284 -18.43 4.92 25.37
N PRO A 285 -19.14 4.71 26.50
CA PRO A 285 -19.15 3.44 27.20
C PRO A 285 -20.00 2.39 26.45
N LYS A 286 -19.55 1.13 26.43
CA LYS A 286 -20.26 0.02 25.79
C LYS A 286 -21.58 -0.33 26.49
N TYR A 287 -21.55 -0.34 27.82
CA TYR A 287 -22.68 -0.71 28.68
C TYR A 287 -23.35 0.55 29.25
N ALA A 288 -24.08 1.26 28.39
CA ALA A 288 -24.91 2.40 28.77
C ALA A 288 -26.41 2.01 28.79
N PRO A 289 -27.24 2.57 29.69
CA PRO A 289 -26.91 3.56 30.72
C PRO A 289 -26.24 2.92 31.95
N SER A 290 -25.06 3.42 32.34
CA SER A 290 -24.48 3.10 33.64
C SER A 290 -25.20 3.89 34.74
N GLU A 291 -25.35 3.30 35.92
CA GLU A 291 -25.83 4.03 37.11
C GLU A 291 -24.95 5.27 37.35
N LEU A 292 -25.57 6.37 37.83
CA LEU A 292 -24.83 7.58 38.18
C LEU A 292 -23.84 7.24 39.30
N TYR A 293 -22.55 7.23 38.96
CA TYR A 293 -21.50 7.01 39.93
C TYR A 293 -21.45 8.14 40.96
N GLN A 294 -21.27 7.78 42.24
CA GLN A 294 -21.02 8.77 43.28
C GLN A 294 -19.73 9.55 42.98
N PRO A 295 -19.63 10.84 43.35
CA PRO A 295 -18.41 11.61 43.22
C PRO A 295 -17.21 10.88 43.84
N GLY A 296 -16.16 10.63 43.05
CA GLY A 296 -14.96 9.90 43.50
C GLY A 296 -14.99 8.37 43.30
N ALA A 297 -16.03 7.81 42.69
CA ALA A 297 -16.04 6.40 42.30
C ALA A 297 -15.30 6.12 40.97
N ILE A 298 -15.24 7.12 40.07
CA ILE A 298 -14.51 7.07 38.79
C ILE A 298 -13.17 7.80 38.91
N THR A 299 -12.36 7.47 39.92
CA THR A 299 -10.99 7.98 40.04
C THR A 299 -10.00 6.84 39.95
N SER A 300 -8.81 7.14 39.39
CA SER A 300 -7.70 6.18 39.30
C SER A 300 -7.22 5.69 40.68
N ARG A 301 -7.59 6.40 41.74
CA ARG A 301 -7.37 6.02 43.15
C ARG A 301 -8.69 6.14 43.90
N THR A 302 -8.99 5.12 44.68
CA THR A 302 -10.12 5.11 45.59
C THR A 302 -9.85 6.09 46.74
N VAL A 303 -10.82 6.96 47.04
CA VAL A 303 -10.72 7.88 48.18
C VAL A 303 -11.37 7.21 49.38
N LEU A 304 -10.57 6.92 50.40
CA LEU A 304 -11.05 6.37 51.67
C LEU A 304 -11.47 7.52 52.58
N ASN A 305 -12.73 7.50 53.02
CA ASN A 305 -13.28 8.46 53.98
C ASN A 305 -12.83 8.10 55.41
N VAL A 306 -11.52 8.22 55.67
CA VAL A 306 -10.89 7.92 56.96
C VAL A 306 -10.08 9.14 57.39
N PHE A 307 -10.16 9.52 58.67
CA PHE A 307 -9.37 10.62 59.21
C PHE A 307 -7.87 10.36 59.02
N GLY A 308 -7.15 11.32 58.44
CA GLY A 308 -5.69 11.28 58.34
C GLY A 308 -5.01 11.24 59.72
N LYS A 309 -3.71 10.90 59.74
CA LYS A 309 -2.91 10.93 60.97
C LYS A 309 -3.03 12.30 61.68
N LEU A 310 -3.13 12.23 63.01
CA LEU A 310 -3.30 13.36 63.94
C LEU A 310 -2.37 14.53 63.57
N GLY A 311 -2.92 15.59 62.98
CA GLY A 311 -2.18 16.81 62.61
C GLY A 311 -2.47 17.39 61.23
N ASN A 312 -2.93 16.59 60.25
CA ASN A 312 -3.36 17.10 58.94
C ASN A 312 -4.88 17.33 58.87
N ARG A 313 -5.30 18.47 58.33
CA ARG A 313 -6.73 18.84 58.11
C ARG A 313 -7.43 18.03 57.01
N ASP A 314 -6.81 16.98 56.50
CA ASP A 314 -7.33 16.19 55.39
C ASP A 314 -8.34 15.15 55.89
N ARG A 315 -9.58 15.26 55.43
CA ARG A 315 -10.72 14.40 55.80
C ARG A 315 -10.75 13.06 55.05
N TYR A 316 -9.74 12.76 54.24
CA TYR A 316 -9.69 11.57 53.40
C TYR A 316 -8.26 11.09 53.14
N ILE A 317 -8.10 9.80 52.84
CA ILE A 317 -6.82 9.15 52.49
C ILE A 317 -6.99 8.51 51.11
N LEU A 318 -6.00 8.66 50.23
CA LEU A 318 -5.96 7.93 48.95
C LEU A 318 -5.55 6.47 49.17
N ASP A 319 -6.35 5.53 48.67
CA ASP A 319 -6.03 4.10 48.68
C ASP A 319 -5.00 3.78 47.59
N ASN A 320 -3.85 3.24 48.02
CA ASN A 320 -2.79 2.79 47.11
C ASN A 320 -3.06 1.40 46.51
N ARG A 321 -4.04 0.65 47.02
CA ARG A 321 -4.34 -0.72 46.56
C ARG A 321 -5.34 -0.76 45.39
N LYS A 322 -5.93 0.37 45.01
CA LYS A 322 -6.89 0.52 43.88
C LYS A 322 -8.06 -0.48 43.95
N THR A 323 -8.46 -0.90 45.16
CA THR A 323 -9.35 -2.06 45.37
C THR A 323 -10.80 -1.82 44.94
N GLY A 324 -11.20 -0.57 44.69
CA GLY A 324 -12.56 -0.20 44.27
C GLY A 324 -12.62 0.61 42.98
N ALA A 325 -11.59 0.53 42.11
CA ALA A 325 -11.61 1.21 40.83
C ALA A 325 -12.63 0.55 39.89
N VAL A 326 -13.73 1.26 39.58
CA VAL A 326 -14.72 0.78 38.60
C VAL A 326 -14.09 0.86 37.20
N HIS A 327 -13.95 -0.31 36.56
CA HIS A 327 -13.42 -0.38 35.19
C HIS A 327 -14.57 -0.26 34.21
N GLN A 328 -14.63 0.86 33.50
CA GLN A 328 -15.62 1.09 32.45
C GLN A 328 -15.01 0.74 31.09
N GLU A 329 -15.70 -0.11 30.33
CA GLU A 329 -15.30 -0.45 28.95
C GLU A 329 -15.86 0.57 27.97
N PHE A 330 -14.98 1.11 27.13
CA PHE A 330 -15.30 2.06 26.08
C PHE A 330 -15.24 1.40 24.70
N TYR A 331 -16.02 1.91 23.75
CA TYR A 331 -15.93 1.49 22.35
C TYR A 331 -14.54 1.77 21.79
N ARG A 332 -14.01 0.80 21.05
CA ARG A 332 -12.79 0.94 20.28
C ARG A 332 -13.10 0.83 18.79
N ASP A 333 -12.15 1.22 17.96
CA ASP A 333 -12.22 1.05 16.52
C ASP A 333 -12.50 -0.40 16.09
N SER A 334 -11.98 -1.40 16.81
CA SER A 334 -12.28 -2.81 16.54
C SER A 334 -13.78 -3.18 16.60
N ASP A 335 -14.57 -2.43 17.38
CA ASP A 335 -16.00 -2.68 17.58
C ASP A 335 -16.87 -2.01 16.49
N LEU A 336 -16.30 -1.10 15.69
CA LEU A 336 -17.02 -0.29 14.71
C LEU A 336 -16.89 -0.94 13.33
N LYS A 337 -17.92 -1.69 12.92
CA LYS A 337 -18.00 -2.32 11.59
C LYS A 337 -19.31 -1.94 10.89
N VAL A 338 -19.29 -1.89 9.57
CA VAL A 338 -20.52 -1.70 8.78
C VAL A 338 -21.52 -2.82 9.13
N GLY A 339 -22.76 -2.46 9.44
CA GLY A 339 -23.81 -3.35 9.94
C GLY A 339 -23.83 -3.54 11.46
N ALA A 340 -22.84 -3.06 12.21
CA ALA A 340 -22.84 -3.16 13.67
C ALA A 340 -23.86 -2.19 14.32
N VAL A 341 -24.39 -2.58 15.48
CA VAL A 341 -25.31 -1.78 16.28
C VAL A 341 -24.58 -1.22 17.50
N ILE A 342 -24.48 0.10 17.58
CA ILE A 342 -23.86 0.83 18.69
C ILE A 342 -24.92 1.29 19.67
N ASN A 343 -24.63 1.14 20.96
CA ASN A 343 -25.49 1.65 22.02
C ASN A 343 -24.99 3.01 22.50
N VAL A 344 -25.73 4.06 22.16
CA VAL A 344 -25.44 5.44 22.58
C VAL A 344 -26.43 5.84 23.66
N TRP A 345 -26.04 5.63 24.92
CA TRP A 345 -26.86 5.98 26.09
C TRP A 345 -28.30 5.42 26.05
N GLY A 346 -28.45 4.19 25.55
CA GLY A 346 -29.74 3.51 25.41
C GLY A 346 -30.36 3.59 24.01
N ARG A 347 -29.83 4.44 23.11
CA ARG A 347 -30.25 4.51 21.70
C ARG A 347 -29.41 3.54 20.86
N LYS A 348 -30.08 2.62 20.17
CA LYS A 348 -29.43 1.67 19.26
C LYS A 348 -29.27 2.31 17.88
N ILE A 349 -28.04 2.56 17.48
CA ILE A 349 -27.70 3.18 16.20
C ILE A 349 -27.05 2.13 15.31
N ILE A 350 -27.50 2.02 14.06
CA ILE A 350 -26.97 1.07 13.08
C ILE A 350 -25.95 1.80 12.22
N LEU A 351 -24.75 1.22 12.07
CA LEU A 351 -23.76 1.69 11.10
C LEU A 351 -24.13 1.18 9.70
N CYS A 352 -24.43 2.07 8.77
CA CYS A 352 -24.90 1.71 7.43
C CYS A 352 -23.80 1.73 6.38
N ASP A 353 -22.93 2.74 6.42
CA ASP A 353 -21.81 2.91 5.47
C ASP A 353 -20.66 3.66 6.14
N CYS A 354 -19.52 3.73 5.48
CA CYS A 354 -18.33 4.40 5.98
C CYS A 354 -17.53 5.08 4.85
N ASP A 355 -16.69 6.04 5.23
CA ASP A 355 -15.88 6.83 4.29
C ASP A 355 -14.75 6.02 3.64
N GLU A 356 -14.26 6.47 2.49
CA GLU A 356 -13.14 5.81 1.80
C GLU A 356 -11.88 5.70 2.68
N PHE A 357 -11.54 6.77 3.42
CA PHE A 357 -10.42 6.74 4.38
C PHE A 357 -10.60 5.64 5.44
N THR A 358 -11.82 5.43 5.92
CA THR A 358 -12.09 4.38 6.90
C THR A 358 -11.97 2.99 6.28
N LYS A 359 -12.43 2.82 5.04
CA LYS A 359 -12.28 1.56 4.30
C LYS A 359 -10.81 1.20 4.16
N GLU A 360 -9.96 2.16 3.80
CA GLU A 360 -8.51 1.97 3.71
C GLU A 360 -7.86 1.67 5.07
N TYR A 361 -8.29 2.36 6.13
CA TYR A 361 -7.83 2.09 7.49
C TYR A 361 -8.13 0.65 7.94
N TYR A 362 -9.37 0.18 7.74
CA TYR A 362 -9.78 -1.18 8.11
C TYR A 362 -9.13 -2.24 7.22
N ARG A 363 -8.87 -1.95 5.93
CA ARG A 363 -8.07 -2.81 5.05
C ARG A 363 -6.64 -2.97 5.58
N THR A 364 -6.00 -1.85 5.94
CA THR A 364 -4.59 -1.85 6.37
C THR A 364 -4.39 -2.47 7.76
N LYS A 365 -5.25 -2.12 8.73
CA LYS A 365 -5.10 -2.56 10.13
C LYS A 365 -5.69 -3.94 10.40
N TYR A 366 -6.85 -4.24 9.81
CA TYR A 366 -7.63 -5.44 10.13
C TYR A 366 -7.79 -6.42 8.94
N GLY A 367 -7.39 -6.04 7.73
CA GLY A 367 -7.55 -6.89 6.54
C GLY A 367 -9.00 -7.08 6.10
N ILE A 368 -9.90 -6.17 6.46
CA ILE A 368 -11.33 -6.27 6.12
C ILE A 368 -11.56 -5.68 4.73
N GLU A 369 -12.13 -6.45 3.81
CA GLU A 369 -12.44 -5.99 2.44
C GLU A 369 -13.95 -5.80 2.19
N ASP A 370 -14.80 -6.43 3.00
CA ASP A 370 -16.25 -6.33 2.88
C ASP A 370 -16.79 -5.07 3.58
N PHE A 371 -17.26 -4.12 2.77
CA PHE A 371 -17.91 -2.89 3.20
C PHE A 371 -19.25 -2.70 2.48
N THR A 372 -20.02 -3.78 2.33
CA THR A 372 -21.35 -3.73 1.72
C THR A 372 -22.28 -2.78 2.49
N PRO A 373 -22.76 -1.67 1.89
CA PRO A 373 -23.62 -0.72 2.59
C PRO A 373 -24.96 -1.34 2.94
N VAL A 374 -25.44 -1.10 4.17
CA VAL A 374 -26.76 -1.58 4.61
C VAL A 374 -27.85 -0.66 4.06
N PRO A 375 -28.74 -1.13 3.17
CA PRO A 375 -29.83 -0.31 2.67
C PRO A 375 -30.85 -0.08 3.78
N TYR A 376 -31.07 1.19 4.13
CA TYR A 376 -32.05 1.59 5.15
C TYR A 376 -33.23 2.38 4.56
N LYS A 377 -33.12 2.89 3.32
CA LYS A 377 -34.21 3.56 2.61
C LYS A 377 -34.90 2.59 1.66
N THR A 378 -36.22 2.47 1.76
CA THR A 378 -37.02 1.92 0.67
C THR A 378 -36.99 2.90 -0.51
N PRO A 379 -36.68 2.43 -1.74
CA PRO A 379 -36.77 3.29 -2.91
C PRO A 379 -38.19 3.81 -3.05
N SER A 380 -38.33 5.11 -3.38
CA SER A 380 -39.65 5.68 -3.61
C SER A 380 -40.32 4.97 -4.79
N PRO A 381 -41.64 4.72 -4.72
CA PRO A 381 -42.34 4.10 -5.83
C PRO A 381 -42.18 4.98 -7.08
N PRO A 382 -41.91 4.39 -8.25
CA PRO A 382 -41.83 5.16 -9.48
C PRO A 382 -43.16 5.89 -9.68
N LYS A 383 -43.10 7.18 -9.97
CA LYS A 383 -44.30 7.95 -10.28
C LYS A 383 -45.01 7.29 -11.46
N PRO A 384 -46.33 7.00 -11.38
CA PRO A 384 -47.05 6.42 -12.49
C PRO A 384 -46.96 7.37 -13.69
N LYS A 385 -46.48 6.87 -14.83
CA LYS A 385 -46.48 7.62 -16.08
C LYS A 385 -47.92 7.61 -16.60
N ILE A 386 -48.53 8.78 -16.68
CA ILE A 386 -49.84 8.93 -17.31
C ILE A 386 -49.62 8.78 -18.82
N PRO A 387 -50.26 7.80 -19.49
CA PRO A 387 -50.13 7.66 -20.95
C PRO A 387 -50.80 8.84 -21.65
N PHE A 388 -50.32 9.18 -22.84
CA PHE A 388 -50.99 10.17 -23.67
C PHE A 388 -52.37 9.67 -24.12
N PRO A 389 -53.36 10.56 -24.27
CA PRO A 389 -54.64 10.18 -24.82
C PRO A 389 -54.47 9.67 -26.25
N PRO A 390 -55.35 8.77 -26.72
CA PRO A 390 -55.31 8.29 -28.10
C PRO A 390 -55.53 9.45 -29.07
N TYR A 391 -54.86 9.36 -30.22
CA TYR A 391 -54.96 10.36 -31.28
C TYR A 391 -56.41 10.50 -31.79
N THR A 392 -56.90 11.73 -31.91
CA THR A 392 -58.30 12.05 -32.25
C THR A 392 -58.66 11.93 -33.73
N GLY A 393 -57.68 11.75 -34.62
CA GLY A 393 -57.91 11.64 -36.08
C GLY A 393 -57.92 12.97 -36.86
N PHE A 394 -57.73 14.11 -36.18
CA PHE A 394 -57.65 15.43 -36.80
C PHE A 394 -56.20 15.94 -36.84
N GLY A 395 -55.82 16.68 -37.89
CA GLY A 395 -54.46 17.21 -38.03
C GLY A 395 -53.40 16.12 -38.26
N SER A 396 -52.15 16.36 -37.86
CA SER A 396 -51.13 15.31 -37.79
C SER A 396 -50.99 14.78 -36.35
N GLU A 397 -50.49 13.55 -36.21
CA GLU A 397 -50.23 12.95 -34.89
C GLU A 397 -49.22 13.79 -34.10
N GLU A 398 -48.19 14.31 -34.77
CA GLU A 398 -47.15 15.15 -34.18
C GLU A 398 -47.72 16.46 -33.63
N ASP A 399 -48.62 17.10 -34.38
CA ASP A 399 -49.25 18.37 -34.01
C ASP A 399 -50.26 18.19 -32.86
N SER A 400 -51.04 17.10 -32.90
CA SER A 400 -51.98 16.78 -31.83
C SER A 400 -51.29 16.42 -30.51
N LEU A 401 -50.13 15.74 -30.59
CA LEU A 401 -49.30 15.47 -29.42
C LEU A 401 -48.80 16.76 -28.77
N CYS A 402 -48.47 17.80 -29.54
CA CYS A 402 -48.05 19.10 -29.00
C CYS A 402 -49.13 19.76 -28.13
N SER A 403 -50.42 19.54 -28.44
CA SER A 403 -51.53 20.03 -27.59
C SER A 403 -51.62 19.30 -26.24
N CYS A 404 -51.19 18.04 -26.19
CA CYS A 404 -51.16 17.26 -24.95
C CYS A 404 -49.93 17.57 -24.08
N MET A 405 -48.85 18.08 -24.69
CA MET A 405 -47.59 18.38 -24.00
C MET A 405 -47.63 19.69 -23.20
N GLY A 406 -48.47 20.65 -23.60
CA GLY A 406 -48.55 21.94 -22.92
C GLY A 406 -49.82 22.71 -23.27
N LEU A 407 -50.25 23.59 -22.36
CA LEU A 407 -51.46 24.40 -22.51
C LEU A 407 -51.42 25.31 -23.75
N LEU A 408 -50.25 25.86 -24.06
CA LEU A 408 -50.01 26.63 -25.28
C LEU A 408 -49.36 25.71 -26.31
N PRO A 409 -50.07 25.32 -27.38
CA PRO A 409 -49.53 24.41 -28.38
C PRO A 409 -48.37 25.10 -29.10
N LYS A 410 -47.23 24.40 -29.13
CA LYS A 410 -46.07 24.80 -29.92
C LYS A 410 -46.07 24.00 -31.21
N PRO A 411 -45.70 24.59 -32.36
CA PRO A 411 -45.58 23.83 -33.59
C PRO A 411 -44.54 22.71 -33.43
N PRO A 412 -44.78 21.52 -34.00
CA PRO A 412 -43.83 20.43 -33.93
C PRO A 412 -42.53 20.83 -34.63
N GLN A 413 -41.40 20.61 -33.94
CA GLN A 413 -40.09 20.89 -34.50
C GLN A 413 -39.65 19.73 -35.38
N LYS A 414 -39.24 20.03 -36.62
CA LYS A 414 -38.64 19.05 -37.54
C LYS A 414 -37.17 18.83 -37.18
N ASP A 415 -36.63 17.68 -37.55
CA ASP A 415 -35.21 17.35 -37.37
C ASP A 415 -34.33 18.14 -38.35
N PHE A 416 -34.13 19.44 -38.06
CA PHE A 416 -33.35 20.35 -38.92
C PHE A 416 -31.92 19.87 -39.15
N LYS A 417 -31.31 19.21 -38.16
CA LYS A 417 -29.97 18.64 -38.29
C LYS A 417 -29.92 17.56 -39.38
N LYS A 418 -30.88 16.63 -39.34
CA LYS A 418 -31.00 15.56 -40.34
C LYS A 418 -31.31 16.14 -41.72
N PHE A 419 -32.19 17.13 -41.78
CA PHE A 419 -32.48 17.85 -43.02
C PHE A 419 -31.19 18.45 -43.61
N MET A 420 -30.43 19.24 -42.85
CA MET A 420 -29.21 19.90 -43.35
C MET A 420 -28.10 18.92 -43.78
N GLU A 421 -27.91 17.82 -43.07
CA GLU A 421 -26.85 16.83 -43.39
C GLU A 421 -27.20 15.96 -44.58
N LYS A 422 -28.48 15.61 -44.75
CA LYS A 422 -28.96 14.68 -45.78
C LYS A 422 -29.65 15.39 -46.95
N ASP A 423 -29.68 16.73 -46.97
CA ASP A 423 -30.11 17.50 -48.14
C ASP A 423 -29.07 17.46 -49.27
N ARG A 424 -29.39 18.09 -50.40
CA ARG A 424 -28.56 18.12 -51.61
C ARG A 424 -27.23 18.84 -51.38
N SER A 425 -26.15 18.07 -51.27
CA SER A 425 -24.78 18.58 -51.26
C SER A 425 -24.21 18.63 -52.69
N GLY A 426 -24.33 19.79 -53.35
CA GLY A 426 -23.81 20.02 -54.70
C GLY A 426 -24.53 19.20 -55.78
N MET A 427 -23.81 18.34 -56.51
CA MET A 427 -24.38 17.44 -57.52
C MET A 427 -24.88 16.11 -56.94
N GLN A 428 -24.53 15.77 -55.69
CA GLN A 428 -24.97 14.53 -55.05
C GLN A 428 -26.31 14.75 -54.34
N SER A 429 -27.33 14.03 -54.79
CA SER A 429 -28.65 14.01 -54.14
C SER A 429 -28.74 12.76 -53.27
N ASN A 430 -28.95 12.91 -51.96
CA ASN A 430 -29.08 11.80 -51.02
C ASN A 430 -30.50 11.18 -51.08
N ILE A 431 -30.83 10.62 -52.25
CA ILE A 431 -32.11 9.99 -52.54
C ILE A 431 -31.84 8.54 -52.90
N LEU A 432 -32.43 7.61 -52.16
CA LEU A 432 -32.35 6.19 -52.47
C LEU A 432 -33.43 5.85 -53.48
N ARG A 433 -33.03 5.31 -54.62
CA ARG A 433 -33.94 4.93 -55.71
C ARG A 433 -33.93 3.42 -55.90
N PHE A 434 -35.13 2.86 -56.00
CA PHE A 434 -35.37 1.45 -56.19
C PHE A 434 -36.29 1.22 -57.38
N LEU A 435 -35.97 0.22 -58.18
CA LEU A 435 -36.85 -0.33 -59.19
C LEU A 435 -37.79 -1.32 -58.53
N ALA A 436 -39.08 -1.15 -58.75
CA ALA A 436 -40.12 -1.97 -58.14
C ALA A 436 -41.15 -2.45 -59.17
N LYS A 437 -41.75 -3.61 -58.89
CA LYS A 437 -42.87 -4.16 -59.64
C LYS A 437 -44.07 -4.36 -58.71
N LEU A 438 -45.27 -4.26 -59.25
CA LEU A 438 -46.48 -4.50 -58.49
C LEU A 438 -46.69 -6.02 -58.32
N THR A 439 -46.96 -6.46 -57.10
CA THR A 439 -47.33 -7.85 -56.79
C THR A 439 -48.85 -7.98 -56.87
N THR A 440 -49.38 -8.11 -58.09
CA THR A 440 -50.82 -8.25 -58.39
C THR A 440 -51.04 -9.37 -59.38
N ASP A 441 -52.22 -10.01 -59.34
CA ASP A 441 -52.61 -11.10 -60.24
C ASP A 441 -53.05 -10.63 -61.64
N SER A 442 -53.27 -9.31 -61.82
CA SER A 442 -53.64 -8.72 -63.10
C SER A 442 -52.44 -8.77 -64.08
N PRO A 443 -52.61 -9.35 -65.28
CA PRO A 443 -51.49 -9.50 -66.23
C PRO A 443 -50.98 -8.15 -66.76
N VAL A 444 -51.84 -7.12 -66.78
CA VAL A 444 -51.50 -5.77 -67.23
C VAL A 444 -50.62 -5.03 -66.22
N ASP A 445 -50.88 -5.20 -64.91
CA ASP A 445 -50.11 -4.46 -63.90
C ASP A 445 -48.81 -5.15 -63.49
N LYS A 446 -48.69 -6.45 -63.77
CA LYS A 446 -47.51 -7.25 -63.45
C LYS A 446 -46.24 -6.78 -64.16
N ASP A 447 -46.39 -6.26 -65.38
CA ASP A 447 -45.27 -5.80 -66.20
C ASP A 447 -44.91 -4.33 -65.97
N ARG A 448 -45.73 -3.59 -65.21
CA ARG A 448 -45.49 -2.17 -64.89
C ARG A 448 -44.29 -2.02 -63.96
N LYS A 449 -43.38 -1.11 -64.32
CA LYS A 449 -42.17 -0.79 -63.56
C LYS A 449 -42.30 0.56 -62.88
N PHE A 450 -42.05 0.58 -61.59
CA PHE A 450 -42.12 1.76 -60.74
C PHE A 450 -40.73 2.08 -60.19
N ILE A 451 -40.44 3.36 -60.05
CA ILE A 451 -39.26 3.89 -59.39
C ILE A 451 -39.71 4.45 -58.05
N ILE A 452 -39.31 3.80 -56.97
CA ILE A 452 -39.57 4.25 -55.60
C ILE A 452 -38.37 5.08 -55.17
N SER A 453 -38.60 6.36 -54.87
CA SER A 453 -37.56 7.27 -54.37
C SER A 453 -37.81 7.57 -52.90
N TYR A 454 -36.84 7.25 -52.05
CA TYR A 454 -36.82 7.56 -50.62
C TYR A 454 -35.89 8.74 -50.36
N PHE A 455 -36.43 9.81 -49.78
CA PHE A 455 -35.66 11.02 -49.45
C PHE A 455 -35.14 10.93 -48.02
N LEU A 456 -33.82 10.87 -47.87
CA LEU A 456 -33.17 10.72 -46.56
C LEU A 456 -33.28 11.98 -45.68
N SER A 457 -33.59 13.15 -46.26
CA SER A 457 -33.78 14.42 -45.56
C SER A 457 -35.00 14.41 -44.63
N ASP A 458 -36.13 13.89 -45.11
CA ASP A 458 -37.45 14.01 -44.46
C ASP A 458 -38.17 12.66 -44.26
N ASP A 459 -37.51 11.54 -44.57
CA ASP A 459 -38.08 10.18 -44.55
C ASP A 459 -39.39 10.06 -45.36
N THR A 460 -39.42 10.74 -46.50
CA THR A 460 -40.58 10.74 -47.41
C THR A 460 -40.33 9.79 -48.58
N ILE A 461 -41.40 9.23 -49.12
CA ILE A 461 -41.38 8.29 -50.24
C ILE A 461 -42.22 8.87 -51.36
N SER A 462 -41.72 8.80 -52.59
CA SER A 462 -42.49 9.05 -53.81
C SER A 462 -42.38 7.87 -54.76
N VAL A 463 -43.45 7.55 -55.47
CA VAL A 463 -43.46 6.46 -56.46
C VAL A 463 -43.75 7.04 -57.83
N PHE A 464 -42.85 6.80 -58.78
CA PHE A 464 -42.98 7.26 -60.16
C PHE A 464 -43.04 6.08 -61.10
N GLU A 465 -44.03 6.05 -61.98
CA GLU A 465 -44.17 5.01 -62.99
C GLU A 465 -43.33 5.34 -64.22
N HIS A 466 -42.50 4.38 -64.65
CA HIS A 466 -41.71 4.53 -65.86
C HIS A 466 -42.61 4.45 -67.10
N THR A 467 -42.57 5.48 -67.94
CA THR A 467 -43.34 5.53 -69.20
C THR A 467 -42.72 4.60 -70.24
N GLN A 468 -43.46 3.60 -70.69
CA GLN A 468 -43.07 2.75 -71.82
C GLN A 468 -43.88 3.13 -73.06
N GLN A 469 -43.21 3.19 -74.22
CA GLN A 469 -43.89 3.44 -75.49
C GLN A 469 -44.75 2.22 -75.87
N ASN A 470 -45.88 2.46 -76.54
CA ASN A 470 -46.77 1.43 -77.09
C ASN A 470 -47.52 0.53 -76.08
N THR A 471 -47.57 0.89 -74.78
CA THR A 471 -48.33 0.13 -73.76
C THR A 471 -49.74 0.65 -73.51
N GLY A 472 -50.10 1.83 -74.03
CA GLY A 472 -51.42 2.45 -73.81
C GLY A 472 -51.66 3.01 -72.41
N ILE A 473 -50.71 2.84 -71.48
CA ILE A 473 -50.78 3.35 -70.11
C ILE A 473 -50.02 4.67 -70.02
N ARG A 474 -50.69 5.73 -69.55
CA ARG A 474 -50.02 7.00 -69.24
C ARG A 474 -49.20 6.83 -67.97
N GLY A 475 -47.88 6.76 -68.10
CA GLY A 475 -46.98 6.81 -66.95
C GLY A 475 -46.94 8.20 -66.31
N GLY A 476 -46.31 8.29 -65.15
CA GLY A 476 -46.22 9.53 -64.37
C GLY A 476 -46.09 9.28 -62.87
N LYS A 477 -46.35 10.31 -62.06
CA LYS A 477 -46.32 10.21 -60.60
C LYS A 477 -47.47 9.31 -60.12
N PHE A 478 -47.13 8.13 -59.60
CA PHE A 478 -48.09 7.15 -59.08
C PHE A 478 -48.47 7.47 -57.61
N LEU A 479 -47.48 7.85 -56.81
CA LEU A 479 -47.68 8.31 -55.44
C LEU A 479 -46.89 9.61 -55.21
N GLU A 480 -47.58 10.63 -54.74
CA GLU A 480 -46.94 11.89 -54.34
C GLU A 480 -46.03 11.72 -53.13
N ARG A 481 -44.99 12.55 -53.05
CA ARG A 481 -44.01 12.54 -51.98
C ARG A 481 -44.71 12.75 -50.63
N GLY A 482 -44.67 11.75 -49.77
CA GLY A 482 -45.27 11.79 -48.45
C GLY A 482 -44.66 10.76 -47.51
N ARG A 483 -44.96 10.88 -46.21
CA ARG A 483 -44.60 9.85 -45.22
C ARG A 483 -45.66 8.76 -45.23
N ILE A 484 -45.24 7.50 -45.29
CA ILE A 484 -46.14 6.34 -45.40
C ILE A 484 -46.08 5.53 -44.11
N LYS A 485 -47.25 5.23 -43.52
CA LYS A 485 -47.38 4.39 -42.32
C LYS A 485 -47.26 2.91 -42.68
N LYS A 486 -46.74 2.10 -41.76
CA LYS A 486 -46.73 0.64 -41.92
C LYS A 486 -48.16 0.08 -41.91
N PRO A 487 -48.45 -0.98 -42.68
CA PRO A 487 -49.76 -1.62 -42.67
C PRO A 487 -50.03 -2.34 -41.33
N GLY A 488 -51.31 -2.43 -40.93
CA GLY A 488 -51.73 -3.24 -39.78
C GLY A 488 -51.69 -2.54 -38.41
N GLN A 489 -51.51 -1.23 -38.36
CA GLN A 489 -51.59 -0.45 -37.12
C GLN A 489 -53.03 -0.01 -36.84
N GLU A 490 -53.50 -0.14 -35.60
CA GLU A 490 -54.79 0.41 -35.17
C GLU A 490 -54.76 1.94 -35.27
N LEU A 491 -55.87 2.53 -35.71
CA LEU A 491 -55.96 3.96 -36.03
C LEU A 491 -55.95 4.88 -34.80
N PHE A 492 -56.37 4.37 -33.63
CA PHE A 492 -56.58 5.16 -32.41
C PHE A 492 -55.70 4.65 -31.26
N LYS A 493 -54.38 4.77 -31.40
CA LYS A 493 -53.41 4.42 -30.35
C LYS A 493 -52.93 5.65 -29.59
N SER A 494 -52.48 5.43 -28.35
CA SER A 494 -51.77 6.44 -27.54
C SER A 494 -50.33 6.66 -27.99
N GLU A 495 -49.76 5.67 -28.67
CA GLU A 495 -48.40 5.73 -29.24
C GLU A 495 -48.46 6.24 -30.68
N PRO A 496 -47.43 6.99 -31.14
CA PRO A 496 -47.36 7.48 -32.51
C PRO A 496 -47.23 6.35 -33.52
N SER A 497 -47.80 6.52 -34.72
CA SER A 497 -47.74 5.52 -35.80
C SER A 497 -46.29 5.30 -36.26
N GLU A 498 -45.98 4.07 -36.68
CA GLU A 498 -44.67 3.78 -37.26
C GLU A 498 -44.68 4.03 -38.77
N TYR A 499 -43.70 4.80 -39.22
CA TYR A 499 -43.49 5.10 -40.63
C TYR A 499 -42.45 4.15 -41.24
N PHE A 500 -42.50 3.99 -42.57
CA PHE A 500 -41.43 3.31 -43.30
C PHE A 500 -40.13 4.10 -43.16
N LYS A 501 -39.07 3.41 -42.69
CA LYS A 501 -37.70 3.93 -42.61
C LYS A 501 -36.88 3.37 -43.76
N ALA A 502 -35.74 4.00 -44.06
CA ALA A 502 -34.79 3.54 -45.07
C ALA A 502 -34.39 2.07 -44.88
N GLN A 503 -34.25 1.60 -43.64
CA GLN A 503 -33.88 0.23 -43.29
C GLN A 503 -34.88 -0.83 -43.76
N ASN A 504 -36.15 -0.44 -43.95
CA ASN A 504 -37.19 -1.36 -44.43
C ASN A 504 -37.17 -1.51 -45.95
N LEU A 505 -36.37 -0.71 -46.66
CA LEU A 505 -36.26 -0.70 -48.13
C LEU A 505 -34.93 -1.36 -48.51
N PHE A 506 -35.00 -2.59 -48.99
CA PHE A 506 -33.87 -3.33 -49.54
C PHE A 506 -34.34 -4.16 -50.74
N VAL A 507 -33.42 -4.55 -51.62
CA VAL A 507 -33.76 -5.32 -52.82
C VAL A 507 -34.34 -6.68 -52.42
N GLY A 508 -35.44 -7.09 -53.05
CA GLY A 508 -36.24 -8.26 -52.69
C GLY A 508 -37.31 -8.02 -51.62
N ALA A 509 -37.34 -6.84 -50.98
CA ALA A 509 -38.36 -6.53 -49.97
C ALA A 509 -39.75 -6.35 -50.59
N ARG A 510 -40.78 -6.83 -49.89
CA ARG A 510 -42.19 -6.58 -50.22
C ARG A 510 -42.71 -5.45 -49.34
N VAL A 511 -43.05 -4.32 -49.95
CA VAL A 511 -43.51 -3.11 -49.25
C VAL A 511 -44.95 -2.80 -49.62
N CYS A 512 -45.78 -2.54 -48.62
CA CYS A 512 -47.20 -2.21 -48.81
C CYS A 512 -47.41 -0.71 -48.67
N PHE A 513 -47.71 -0.02 -49.76
CA PHE A 513 -48.02 1.40 -49.77
C PHE A 513 -49.49 1.62 -50.12
N HIS A 514 -50.28 2.14 -49.18
CA HIS A 514 -51.72 2.43 -49.36
C HIS A 514 -52.52 1.25 -49.97
N GLY A 515 -52.19 0.01 -49.59
CA GLY A 515 -52.85 -1.21 -50.11
C GLY A 515 -52.24 -1.81 -51.37
N HIS A 516 -51.27 -1.14 -51.99
CA HIS A 516 -50.50 -1.68 -53.11
C HIS A 516 -49.21 -2.35 -52.64
N ASN A 517 -49.02 -3.61 -53.00
CA ASN A 517 -47.84 -4.38 -52.66
C ASN A 517 -46.79 -4.25 -53.77
N PHE A 518 -45.68 -3.62 -53.47
CA PHE A 518 -44.53 -3.51 -54.36
C PHE A 518 -43.46 -4.50 -53.96
N LEU A 519 -42.90 -5.19 -54.95
CA LEU A 519 -41.66 -5.95 -54.82
C LEU A 519 -40.52 -5.06 -55.30
N LEU A 520 -39.56 -4.76 -54.44
CA LEU A 520 -38.32 -4.09 -54.84
C LEU A 520 -37.47 -5.11 -55.58
N VAL A 521 -37.19 -4.86 -56.85
CA VAL A 521 -36.46 -5.79 -57.74
C VAL A 521 -35.02 -5.37 -57.90
N ASP A 522 -34.74 -4.07 -57.95
CA ASP A 522 -33.39 -3.55 -58.17
C ASP A 522 -33.22 -2.18 -57.49
N ALA A 523 -32.00 -1.68 -57.41
CA ALA A 523 -31.68 -0.35 -56.88
C ALA A 523 -30.67 0.39 -57.75
N ASP A 524 -30.65 1.72 -57.65
CA ASP A 524 -29.63 2.53 -58.32
C ASP A 524 -28.24 2.25 -57.73
N GLU A 525 -27.19 2.39 -58.54
CA GLU A 525 -25.79 2.23 -58.10
C GLU A 525 -25.43 3.13 -56.91
N TYR A 526 -25.98 4.34 -56.88
CA TYR A 526 -25.85 5.23 -55.72
C TYR A 526 -26.45 4.63 -54.44
N THR A 527 -27.61 3.98 -54.55
CA THR A 527 -28.30 3.35 -53.41
C THR A 527 -27.46 2.21 -52.84
N PHE A 528 -26.89 1.36 -53.69
CA PHE A 528 -26.00 0.27 -53.24
C PHE A 528 -24.76 0.82 -52.53
N ASN A 529 -24.04 1.74 -53.17
CA ASN A 529 -22.87 2.41 -52.59
C ASN A 529 -23.18 3.09 -51.25
N TYR A 530 -24.36 3.68 -51.12
CA TYR A 530 -24.80 4.32 -49.88
C TYR A 530 -25.05 3.30 -48.77
N MET A 531 -25.76 2.23 -49.06
CA MET A 531 -26.08 1.18 -48.09
C MET A 531 -24.83 0.45 -47.61
N GLU A 532 -23.88 0.18 -48.49
CA GLU A 532 -22.60 -0.47 -48.16
C GLU A 532 -21.73 0.42 -47.25
N LYS A 533 -21.63 1.72 -47.56
CA LYS A 533 -20.92 2.69 -46.68
C LYS A 533 -21.57 2.81 -45.30
N HIS A 534 -22.88 2.61 -45.24
CA HIS A 534 -23.68 2.65 -44.00
C HIS A 534 -24.11 1.25 -43.54
N ALA A 535 -23.24 0.24 -43.67
CA ALA A 535 -23.54 -1.16 -43.32
C ALA A 535 -24.07 -1.36 -41.88
N ASN A 536 -23.66 -0.52 -40.93
CA ASN A 536 -24.15 -0.57 -39.54
C ASN A 536 -25.66 -0.24 -39.43
N GLU A 537 -26.17 0.63 -40.31
CA GLU A 537 -27.58 1.00 -40.36
C GLU A 537 -28.38 0.05 -41.25
N PHE A 538 -27.76 -0.50 -42.30
CA PHE A 538 -28.35 -1.40 -43.28
C PHE A 538 -27.80 -2.82 -43.16
N CYS A 539 -28.34 -3.60 -42.23
CA CYS A 539 -27.89 -4.98 -41.98
C CYS A 539 -27.94 -5.91 -43.20
N MET A 540 -28.75 -5.58 -44.21
CA MET A 540 -28.89 -6.38 -45.43
C MET A 540 -27.78 -6.11 -46.46
N ALA A 541 -27.01 -5.03 -46.30
CA ALA A 541 -25.84 -4.71 -47.13
C ALA A 541 -24.52 -5.07 -46.43
N ASP A 542 -24.55 -5.54 -45.19
CA ASP A 542 -23.34 -5.96 -44.47
C ASP A 542 -22.83 -7.32 -44.98
N ILE A 543 -21.67 -7.26 -45.64
CA ILE A 543 -20.95 -8.40 -46.20
C ILE A 543 -20.67 -9.46 -45.12
N GLY A 544 -20.36 -9.06 -43.89
CA GLY A 544 -20.06 -10.00 -42.80
C GLY A 544 -21.26 -10.87 -42.42
N VAL A 545 -22.45 -10.26 -42.35
CA VAL A 545 -23.72 -10.95 -42.06
C VAL A 545 -24.12 -11.85 -43.23
N ILE A 546 -23.94 -11.39 -44.47
CA ILE A 546 -24.24 -12.17 -45.69
C ILE A 546 -23.33 -13.41 -45.76
N LEU A 547 -22.02 -13.25 -45.57
CA LEU A 547 -21.07 -14.36 -45.55
C LEU A 547 -21.37 -15.37 -44.44
N LYS A 548 -21.84 -14.90 -43.28
CA LYS A 548 -22.25 -15.77 -42.18
C LYS A 548 -23.50 -16.57 -42.52
N LYS A 549 -24.53 -15.93 -43.09
CA LYS A 549 -25.74 -16.62 -43.59
C LYS A 549 -25.39 -17.65 -44.67
N LEU A 550 -24.50 -17.31 -45.60
CA LEU A 550 -24.03 -18.25 -46.63
C LEU A 550 -23.30 -19.45 -46.02
N LYS A 551 -22.45 -19.25 -45.00
CA LYS A 551 -21.80 -20.34 -44.26
C LYS A 551 -22.80 -21.26 -43.57
N ASP A 552 -23.81 -20.70 -42.92
CA ASP A 552 -24.82 -21.48 -42.21
C ASP A 552 -25.72 -22.28 -43.16
N ILE A 553 -26.00 -21.76 -44.37
CA ILE A 553 -26.74 -22.46 -45.42
C ILE A 553 -25.87 -23.52 -46.14
N ALA A 554 -24.57 -23.25 -46.32
CA ALA A 554 -23.64 -24.15 -47.00
C ALA A 554 -23.20 -25.35 -46.14
N LYS A 555 -23.22 -25.22 -44.80
CA LYS A 555 -22.88 -26.31 -43.86
C LYS A 555 -23.68 -27.61 -44.07
N PRO A 556 -25.03 -27.60 -44.09
CA PRO A 556 -25.83 -28.83 -44.22
C PRO A 556 -25.83 -29.43 -45.65
N ARG A 557 -25.62 -28.62 -46.69
CA ARG A 557 -25.54 -29.08 -48.09
C ARG A 557 -24.11 -29.33 -48.59
N SER A 558 -23.13 -29.27 -47.68
CA SER A 558 -21.71 -29.47 -47.99
C SER A 558 -21.43 -30.78 -48.72
N GLN A 559 -22.10 -31.87 -48.32
CA GLN A 559 -21.99 -33.18 -48.96
C GLN A 559 -22.59 -33.22 -50.37
N GLU A 560 -23.76 -32.60 -50.60
CA GLU A 560 -24.37 -32.50 -51.93
C GLU A 560 -23.51 -31.66 -52.89
N ILE A 561 -22.98 -30.54 -52.39
CA ILE A 561 -22.08 -29.66 -53.14
C ILE A 561 -20.79 -30.42 -53.48
N ARG A 562 -20.20 -31.13 -52.50
CA ARG A 562 -19.02 -32.01 -52.70
C ARG A 562 -19.31 -33.16 -53.67
N GLN A 563 -20.50 -33.76 -53.62
CA GLN A 563 -20.92 -34.83 -54.53
C GLN A 563 -21.15 -34.33 -55.96
N VAL A 564 -21.67 -33.11 -56.14
CA VAL A 564 -21.79 -32.47 -57.47
C VAL A 564 -20.40 -32.15 -58.03
N PHE A 565 -19.47 -31.65 -57.22
CA PHE A 565 -18.07 -31.48 -57.61
C PHE A 565 -17.39 -32.83 -57.94
N ALA A 566 -17.71 -33.90 -57.21
CA ALA A 566 -17.21 -35.26 -57.48
C ALA A 566 -17.85 -35.92 -58.71
N ALA A 567 -19.15 -35.69 -58.97
CA ALA A 567 -19.85 -36.19 -60.16
C ALA A 567 -19.37 -35.52 -61.46
N THR A 568 -18.77 -34.33 -61.34
CA THR A 568 -18.14 -33.62 -62.46
C THR A 568 -16.70 -34.13 -62.71
N ASP A 569 -16.17 -35.04 -61.88
CA ASP A 569 -14.85 -35.72 -61.99
C ASP A 569 -15.01 -37.27 -61.89
N PRO A 570 -15.53 -37.93 -62.94
CA PRO A 570 -15.84 -39.36 -62.92
C PRO A 570 -14.61 -40.29 -62.88
N GLU A 571 -13.39 -39.77 -63.06
CA GLU A 571 -12.15 -40.58 -62.99
C GLU A 571 -11.41 -40.48 -61.64
N HIS A 572 -11.98 -39.79 -60.63
CA HIS A 572 -11.35 -39.60 -59.30
C HIS A 572 -9.91 -39.07 -59.36
N THR A 573 -9.60 -38.25 -60.37
CA THR A 573 -8.22 -37.79 -60.63
C THR A 573 -7.78 -36.64 -59.72
N LYS A 574 -8.70 -36.08 -58.92
CA LYS A 574 -8.42 -34.93 -58.03
C LYS A 574 -8.00 -33.68 -58.82
N VAL A 575 -8.40 -33.59 -60.09
CA VAL A 575 -8.23 -32.46 -61.01
C VAL A 575 -9.37 -32.48 -62.04
N ILE A 576 -9.98 -31.34 -62.36
CA ILE A 576 -10.98 -31.24 -63.45
C ILE A 576 -10.25 -30.76 -64.73
N GLU A 577 -10.33 -31.52 -65.83
CA GLU A 577 -9.78 -31.11 -67.13
C GLU A 577 -10.66 -30.04 -67.80
N TYR A 578 -9.99 -29.00 -68.29
CA TYR A 578 -10.48 -27.62 -68.31
C TYR A 578 -10.27 -27.03 -69.72
N ASP A 579 -11.00 -27.56 -70.72
CA ASP A 579 -10.83 -27.14 -72.12
C ASP A 579 -11.78 -26.03 -72.65
N PRO A 580 -12.78 -25.48 -71.91
CA PRO A 580 -13.44 -24.23 -72.31
C PRO A 580 -12.80 -22.94 -71.75
N PHE A 581 -11.83 -23.03 -70.84
CA PHE A 581 -11.35 -21.88 -70.07
C PHE A 581 -9.95 -21.40 -70.48
N ARG A 582 -9.63 -21.47 -71.77
CA ARG A 582 -8.35 -20.99 -72.31
C ARG A 582 -8.21 -19.46 -72.37
N CYS A 583 -9.16 -18.70 -71.85
CA CYS A 583 -9.04 -17.26 -71.65
C CYS A 583 -9.50 -16.97 -70.21
N GLY A 584 -8.68 -16.35 -69.37
CA GLY A 584 -8.93 -16.16 -67.93
C GLY A 584 -10.11 -15.23 -67.56
N VAL A 585 -11.11 -15.12 -68.43
CA VAL A 585 -12.29 -14.25 -68.34
C VAL A 585 -13.52 -15.01 -68.85
N LEU A 586 -14.66 -14.89 -68.16
CA LEU A 586 -15.92 -15.56 -68.50
C LEU A 586 -17.02 -14.54 -68.78
N PRO A 587 -17.87 -14.73 -69.81
CA PRO A 587 -19.03 -13.86 -70.00
C PRO A 587 -19.97 -13.91 -68.78
N HIS A 588 -20.42 -12.74 -68.31
CA HIS A 588 -21.29 -12.59 -67.13
C HIS A 588 -22.51 -13.52 -67.17
N GLU A 589 -23.16 -13.64 -68.34
CA GLU A 589 -24.33 -14.50 -68.54
C GLU A 589 -24.01 -16.00 -68.41
N MET A 590 -22.81 -16.41 -68.79
CA MET A 590 -22.36 -17.79 -68.70
C MET A 590 -22.05 -18.16 -67.25
N CYS A 591 -21.39 -17.28 -66.48
CA CYS A 591 -21.20 -17.45 -65.04
C CYS A 591 -22.53 -17.50 -64.28
N ARG A 592 -23.48 -16.61 -64.60
CA ARG A 592 -24.82 -16.60 -64.02
C ARG A 592 -25.57 -17.91 -64.32
N THR A 593 -25.49 -18.40 -65.56
CA THR A 593 -26.16 -19.65 -65.98
C THR A 593 -25.56 -20.86 -65.28
N VAL A 594 -24.24 -20.88 -65.10
CA VAL A 594 -23.52 -21.93 -64.37
C VAL A 594 -23.88 -21.89 -62.87
N CYS A 595 -23.87 -20.73 -62.22
CA CYS A 595 -24.30 -20.61 -60.82
C CYS A 595 -25.78 -20.98 -60.61
N LYS A 596 -26.65 -20.67 -61.59
CA LYS A 596 -28.06 -21.08 -61.59
C LYS A 596 -28.26 -22.56 -61.87
N SER A 597 -27.49 -23.17 -62.77
CA SER A 597 -27.55 -24.61 -63.05
C SER A 597 -27.11 -25.44 -61.84
N PHE A 598 -26.20 -24.89 -61.02
CA PHE A 598 -25.78 -25.44 -59.73
C PHE A 598 -26.79 -25.22 -58.58
N LYS A 599 -27.95 -24.59 -58.82
CA LYS A 599 -29.03 -24.35 -57.84
C LYS A 599 -28.55 -23.74 -56.51
N LEU A 600 -27.62 -22.80 -56.57
CA LEU A 600 -27.20 -22.02 -55.40
C LEU A 600 -28.42 -21.29 -54.79
N PRO A 601 -28.70 -21.42 -53.48
CA PRO A 601 -29.85 -20.79 -52.83
C PRO A 601 -29.55 -19.32 -52.48
N LEU A 602 -28.91 -18.61 -53.40
CA LEU A 602 -28.72 -17.17 -53.37
C LEU A 602 -29.95 -16.52 -54.04
N ALA A 603 -30.43 -15.41 -53.52
CA ALA A 603 -31.36 -14.59 -54.29
C ALA A 603 -30.65 -14.13 -55.57
N ASP A 604 -31.41 -13.98 -56.67
CA ASP A 604 -30.86 -13.60 -57.97
C ASP A 604 -30.03 -12.30 -57.88
N ASP A 605 -30.37 -11.44 -56.92
CA ASP A 605 -29.77 -10.13 -56.66
C ASP A 605 -28.41 -10.26 -55.96
N ASP A 606 -28.28 -11.15 -54.98
CA ASP A 606 -27.02 -11.42 -54.27
C ASP A 606 -25.99 -12.04 -55.22
N LEU A 607 -26.46 -12.93 -56.11
CA LEU A 607 -25.63 -13.54 -57.14
C LEU A 607 -25.19 -12.52 -58.20
N GLN A 608 -26.09 -11.60 -58.57
CA GLN A 608 -25.79 -10.56 -59.54
C GLN A 608 -24.77 -9.56 -58.97
N ALA A 609 -24.96 -9.10 -57.73
CA ALA A 609 -24.04 -8.19 -57.05
C ALA A 609 -22.63 -8.79 -56.90
N LEU A 610 -22.55 -10.08 -56.55
CA LEU A 610 -21.28 -10.80 -56.41
C LEU A 610 -20.57 -10.94 -57.76
N LEU A 611 -21.30 -11.11 -58.87
CA LEU A 611 -20.71 -11.20 -60.21
C LEU A 611 -20.24 -9.84 -60.76
N THR A 612 -20.97 -8.74 -60.50
CA THR A 612 -20.58 -7.39 -60.95
C THR A 612 -19.28 -6.91 -60.29
N MET A 613 -18.99 -7.34 -59.05
CA MET A 613 -17.77 -6.95 -58.34
C MET A 613 -16.47 -7.44 -58.99
N PHE A 614 -16.55 -8.45 -59.87
CA PHE A 614 -15.39 -9.04 -60.54
C PHE A 614 -15.50 -8.93 -62.07
N GLU A 615 -16.36 -8.03 -62.55
CA GLU A 615 -16.64 -7.80 -63.97
C GLU A 615 -15.80 -6.63 -64.51
N ASP A 616 -15.11 -6.85 -65.63
CA ASP A 616 -14.37 -5.81 -66.36
C ASP A 616 -15.31 -4.96 -67.25
N GLU A 617 -14.81 -3.84 -67.80
CA GLU A 617 -15.54 -2.88 -68.66
C GLU A 617 -16.23 -3.52 -69.90
N HIS A 618 -15.90 -4.77 -70.23
CA HIS A 618 -16.47 -5.54 -71.35
C HIS A 618 -17.49 -6.63 -70.94
N LYS A 619 -18.02 -6.58 -69.71
CA LYS A 619 -18.96 -7.57 -69.16
C LYS A 619 -18.42 -9.00 -69.06
N GLN A 620 -17.13 -9.11 -68.80
CA GLN A 620 -16.45 -10.38 -68.59
C GLN A 620 -15.94 -10.45 -67.15
N VAL A 621 -16.23 -11.56 -66.48
CA VAL A 621 -15.88 -11.81 -65.09
C VAL A 621 -14.51 -12.47 -65.03
N GLU A 622 -13.58 -11.85 -64.30
CA GLU A 622 -12.23 -12.38 -64.12
C GLU A 622 -12.28 -13.55 -63.13
N TYR A 623 -12.33 -14.77 -63.67
CA TYR A 623 -12.67 -15.99 -62.94
C TYR A 623 -11.75 -16.26 -61.74
N LYS A 624 -10.45 -15.94 -61.85
CA LYS A 624 -9.50 -16.12 -60.75
C LYS A 624 -9.81 -15.20 -59.57
N LYS A 625 -10.04 -13.90 -59.82
CA LYS A 625 -10.38 -12.94 -58.74
C LYS A 625 -11.75 -13.25 -58.11
N PHE A 626 -12.71 -13.68 -58.91
CA PHE A 626 -14.03 -14.11 -58.43
C PHE A 626 -13.93 -15.33 -57.49
N VAL A 627 -13.14 -16.34 -57.86
CA VAL A 627 -12.91 -17.54 -57.03
C VAL A 627 -12.04 -17.21 -55.81
N ASP A 628 -11.02 -16.36 -55.94
CA ASP A 628 -10.18 -15.92 -54.83
C ASP A 628 -10.96 -15.04 -53.83
N GLY A 629 -11.89 -14.22 -54.31
CA GLY A 629 -12.79 -13.41 -53.48
C GLY A 629 -13.82 -14.23 -52.71
N LEU A 630 -14.21 -15.39 -53.24
CA LEU A 630 -14.97 -16.41 -52.50
C LEU A 630 -14.11 -17.13 -51.44
N ASN A 631 -12.78 -17.09 -51.57
CA ASN A 631 -11.82 -17.82 -50.76
C ASN A 631 -11.02 -16.91 -49.79
N TRP A 632 -11.72 -16.28 -48.85
CA TRP A 632 -11.20 -15.25 -47.92
C TRP A 632 -10.14 -15.72 -46.88
N ARG A 633 -9.65 -16.96 -46.90
CA ARG A 633 -8.62 -17.44 -45.95
C ARG A 633 -7.18 -17.14 -46.34
N GLU A 634 -6.87 -16.88 -47.62
CA GLU A 634 -5.50 -16.52 -48.05
C GLU A 634 -5.30 -15.01 -48.34
N ASN A 635 -6.35 -14.19 -48.46
CA ASN A 635 -6.23 -12.73 -48.62
C ASN A 635 -7.05 -11.98 -47.57
N GLN A 636 -6.43 -11.66 -46.41
CA GLN A 636 -6.98 -10.65 -45.51
C GLN A 636 -6.95 -9.29 -46.23
N ILE A 637 -8.11 -8.68 -46.47
CA ILE A 637 -8.16 -7.24 -46.77
C ILE A 637 -7.65 -6.54 -45.51
N PRO A 638 -6.55 -5.77 -45.55
CA PRO A 638 -6.03 -5.11 -44.36
C PRO A 638 -7.09 -4.15 -43.81
N ALA A 639 -7.26 -4.15 -42.49
CA ALA A 639 -8.01 -3.10 -41.81
C ALA A 639 -7.41 -1.75 -42.22
N PHE A 640 -8.24 -0.87 -42.79
CA PHE A 640 -7.86 0.47 -43.26
C PHE A 640 -7.08 1.22 -42.15
N GLN A 641 -5.76 1.35 -42.32
CA GLN A 641 -4.96 2.34 -41.61
C GLN A 641 -4.94 3.62 -42.44
N THR A 642 -5.35 4.71 -41.81
CA THR A 642 -5.31 6.06 -42.35
C THR A 642 -3.86 6.46 -42.67
N ILE A 643 -3.51 6.62 -43.94
CA ILE A 643 -2.29 7.33 -44.36
C ILE A 643 -2.71 8.44 -45.33
N LYS A 644 -2.30 9.67 -44.98
CA LYS A 644 -2.48 10.89 -45.77
C LYS A 644 -1.30 11.08 -46.75
N VAL A 645 -1.66 11.33 -48.03
CA VAL A 645 -1.04 12.31 -49.00
C VAL A 645 0.31 11.88 -49.66
N PRO A 646 0.74 12.35 -50.87
CA PRO A 646 0.15 13.20 -51.94
C PRO A 646 0.16 12.60 -53.38
N LEU A 647 -0.46 13.33 -54.33
CA LEU A 647 -0.39 13.16 -55.80
C LEU A 647 1.04 13.25 -56.38
N LYS A 648 1.34 12.45 -57.41
CA LYS A 648 2.18 12.84 -58.57
C LYS A 648 1.98 11.93 -59.80
N ASN A 649 2.09 12.55 -60.97
CA ASN A 649 1.86 12.05 -62.33
C ASN A 649 3.04 11.25 -62.93
N GLU A 650 2.72 10.63 -64.09
CA GLU A 650 3.56 10.24 -65.24
C GLU A 650 3.96 8.75 -65.42
N GLY A 651 3.49 8.15 -66.52
CA GLY A 651 4.35 7.94 -67.71
C GLY A 651 5.08 6.60 -67.91
N ASP A 652 4.39 5.69 -68.62
CA ASP A 652 4.85 4.82 -69.73
C ASP A 652 5.93 3.72 -69.54
N GLY A 653 5.75 2.61 -70.28
CA GLY A 653 6.87 1.78 -70.77
C GLY A 653 6.96 0.27 -70.42
N SER A 654 6.42 -0.55 -71.32
CA SER A 654 6.97 -1.85 -71.82
C SER A 654 7.06 -3.12 -70.94
N GLY A 655 6.30 -4.16 -71.34
CA GLY A 655 6.87 -5.34 -72.02
C GLY A 655 7.61 -6.44 -71.24
N GLN A 656 6.83 -7.37 -70.65
CA GLN A 656 7.06 -8.82 -70.37
C GLN A 656 8.25 -9.32 -69.52
N PRO A 657 7.96 -10.17 -68.50
CA PRO A 657 8.83 -11.26 -68.05
C PRO A 657 8.32 -12.66 -68.49
N PRO A 658 9.17 -13.71 -68.46
CA PRO A 658 8.83 -15.04 -68.94
C PRO A 658 8.05 -15.87 -67.90
N PHE A 659 7.00 -16.56 -68.32
CA PHE A 659 6.33 -17.60 -67.53
C PHE A 659 7.02 -18.95 -67.74
N LEU A 660 7.32 -19.65 -66.65
CA LEU A 660 7.36 -21.12 -66.62
C LEU A 660 5.98 -21.62 -66.13
N PRO A 661 5.33 -22.58 -66.81
CA PRO A 661 3.98 -23.00 -66.47
C PRO A 661 4.00 -24.04 -65.34
N VAL A 662 3.35 -23.73 -64.22
CA VAL A 662 2.95 -24.74 -63.23
C VAL A 662 1.73 -25.49 -63.79
N LYS A 663 1.91 -26.76 -64.10
CA LYS A 663 0.96 -27.58 -64.88
C LYS A 663 -0.22 -28.18 -64.09
N ARG A 664 -0.32 -28.02 -62.77
CA ARG A 664 -1.38 -28.66 -61.93
C ARG A 664 -1.69 -27.87 -60.66
N ILE A 665 -2.97 -27.75 -60.30
CA ILE A 665 -3.46 -27.23 -59.00
C ILE A 665 -4.32 -28.32 -58.33
N LYS A 666 -4.09 -28.58 -57.04
CA LYS A 666 -4.78 -29.63 -56.26
C LYS A 666 -5.98 -29.01 -55.53
N TYR A 667 -7.19 -29.56 -55.67
CA TYR A 667 -8.42 -29.01 -55.05
C TYR A 667 -8.76 -29.59 -53.66
N LEU A 668 -8.07 -30.64 -53.18
CA LEU A 668 -8.27 -31.19 -51.84
C LEU A 668 -8.02 -30.19 -50.69
N PRO A 669 -6.95 -29.37 -50.72
CA PRO A 669 -6.74 -28.32 -49.70
C PRO A 669 -7.89 -27.30 -49.67
N LEU A 670 -8.51 -27.03 -50.81
CA LEU A 670 -9.62 -26.08 -50.97
C LEU A 670 -10.94 -26.62 -50.39
N LEU A 671 -11.16 -27.94 -50.48
CA LEU A 671 -12.31 -28.62 -49.85
C LEU A 671 -12.14 -28.79 -48.33
N ASP A 672 -10.90 -28.95 -47.85
CA ASP A 672 -10.58 -29.00 -46.41
C ASP A 672 -10.73 -27.61 -45.75
N ASP A 673 -10.44 -26.53 -46.48
CA ASP A 673 -10.55 -25.16 -45.96
C ASP A 673 -11.98 -24.60 -45.94
N LEU A 674 -12.83 -24.97 -46.92
CA LEU A 674 -14.22 -24.50 -47.02
C LEU A 674 -15.17 -25.17 -46.01
N PHE A 675 -14.91 -26.43 -45.67
CA PHE A 675 -15.85 -27.26 -44.90
C PHE A 675 -15.25 -27.84 -43.60
N GLY A 676 -13.95 -27.62 -43.36
CA GLY A 676 -13.21 -28.25 -42.26
C GLY A 676 -12.79 -29.69 -42.59
N LYS A 677 -11.72 -30.15 -41.93
CA LYS A 677 -11.27 -31.54 -42.02
C LYS A 677 -12.29 -32.44 -41.30
N GLU A 678 -12.76 -33.48 -41.98
CA GLU A 678 -13.41 -34.62 -41.32
C GLU A 678 -12.31 -35.40 -40.58
N GLU A 679 -12.57 -35.79 -39.33
CA GLU A 679 -11.70 -36.75 -38.61
C GLU A 679 -11.76 -38.13 -39.23
#